data_AF-A0A7W2RXV9-F1
#
_entry.id   AF-A0A7W2RXV9-F1
#
_cell.length_a   1.000
_cell.length_b   1.000
_cell.length_c   1.000
_cell.angle_alpha   90.00
_cell.angle_beta   90.00
_cell.angle_gamma   90.00
#
_symmetry.space_group_name_H-M   'P 1'
#
loop_
_entity.id
_entity.type
_entity.pdbx_description
1 polymer ?
#
loop_
_entity_poly.entity_id
_entity_poly.type
_entity_poly.pdbx_seq_one_letter_code
_entity_poly.pdbx_strand_id
1 'polypeptide(L)'
;MLNDNKSINFSAPNQEVALKEVLSPLWSRRWKIVFFTLFISLIVAFYVSLLKPSYKATAILQIGSNKPANTLSINDAFNESSASKEQVKTQYELLKSRKFAERVIASLNLVEHQEFNSGKYNDNISFFSNIGKSKVKPTVNSLISVFKSRLTISPIASTELVKISFVAHTPKLAQQVANQIGFTYLQYQDEIHSASKESTSQWLVDQLEELGKKLETSEESLQEYREKEGIIDLLGVSGLVNSELTELTSSAISAEKIKDDLEVTYESIQKRRKNTAQLLELQEISKQSDLVQLRRADEKAERKIFELSKRYGPKHPKRIAVQAELESLQKRIVQLVDEIVISIEKDYLNSSEKVKATENRLAIAKVDYLRLSRLHNKFSQLQRDVDTNKELYNNYLVRLKETDAMGNYKANFYVRFIDKAITPPNKFAPNKALMVIISFILSFAIISIIIIMRELLMDTLNSRRKLENFTEAPILAILPKFQTSSTDKKNDPYYTDNRFTEAVRTLRTSLLFSGESKPAKVIAITSSVPNEGKSTVALHLARSFSEMEKVLLIEADMRHPTVARNMNLSPHRPGLSNLLAKTHQINECIIRDKNLKLDILTSGISPANPLAFLSMKRFNMLIKVFGNFYDRIIIETPPVNAVSDAVIISKLVETVLYVVHGEKTKREQITTGLRMLKQVNAPIGGIVINHSQNIDSDKYQNKYYNERTNNIVKLPVRNQG
;
A
#
# COMPACT_ATOMS: atom_id res chain seq x y z
N MET A 1 -3.62 34.59 53.85
CA MET A 1 -2.24 35.12 53.86
C MET A 1 -1.30 34.06 53.32
N LEU A 2 -0.66 34.38 52.20
CA LEU A 2 0.60 33.87 51.63
C LEU A 2 0.86 32.35 51.61
N ASN A 3 0.69 31.81 50.39
CA ASN A 3 1.32 30.59 49.88
C ASN A 3 2.84 30.77 49.80
N ASP A 4 3.62 30.00 50.58
CA ASP A 4 5.05 29.81 50.34
C ASP A 4 5.29 28.47 49.64
N ASN A 5 5.30 28.53 48.31
CA ASN A 5 5.85 27.50 47.44
C ASN A 5 7.38 27.45 47.61
N LYS A 6 7.88 26.53 48.43
CA LYS A 6 9.28 26.10 48.37
C LYS A 6 9.49 25.28 47.10
N SER A 7 9.96 25.94 46.05
CA SER A 7 10.53 25.32 44.87
C SER A 7 11.76 24.50 45.28
N ILE A 8 11.63 23.18 45.20
CA ILE A 8 12.77 22.26 45.26
C ILE A 8 13.52 22.44 43.94
N ASN A 9 14.57 23.25 43.95
CA ASN A 9 15.53 23.34 42.85
C ASN A 9 16.28 22.00 42.74
N PHE A 10 15.80 21.13 41.85
CA PHE A 10 16.62 20.08 41.26
C PHE A 10 17.68 20.74 40.37
N SER A 11 18.83 21.07 40.94
CA SER A 11 20.05 21.31 40.16
C SER A 11 20.51 19.97 39.60
N ALA A 12 20.00 19.61 38.42
CA ALA A 12 20.59 18.58 37.59
C ALA A 12 22.05 19.00 37.31
N PRO A 13 23.06 18.17 37.62
CA PRO A 13 24.43 18.50 37.25
C PRO A 13 24.51 18.52 35.72
N ASN A 14 24.85 19.67 35.16
CA ASN A 14 25.12 19.87 33.74
C ASN A 14 26.13 18.83 33.24
N GLN A 15 25.63 17.71 32.72
CA GLN A 15 26.38 16.81 31.85
C GLN A 15 26.27 17.35 30.42
N GLU A 16 26.95 18.47 30.16
CA GLU A 16 27.49 18.65 28.82
C GLU A 16 28.57 17.59 28.65
N VAL A 17 28.18 16.44 28.12
CA VAL A 17 29.13 15.46 27.59
C VAL A 17 29.87 16.20 26.49
N ALA A 18 31.04 16.77 26.82
CA ALA A 18 31.84 17.49 25.87
C ALA A 18 32.05 16.56 24.67
N LEU A 19 31.47 16.91 23.51
CA LEU A 19 31.54 16.12 22.26
C LEU A 19 32.99 15.70 21.96
N LYS A 20 33.96 16.52 22.37
CA LYS A 20 35.39 16.25 22.31
C LYS A 20 35.81 14.97 23.05
N GLU A 21 35.25 14.66 24.23
CA GLU A 21 35.56 13.43 24.97
C GLU A 21 35.00 12.18 24.27
N VAL A 22 33.82 12.25 23.67
CA VAL A 22 33.21 11.12 22.93
C VAL A 22 33.88 10.88 21.57
N LEU A 23 34.42 11.93 20.95
CA LEU A 23 35.09 11.85 19.64
C LEU A 23 36.58 11.53 19.74
N SER A 24 37.24 11.79 20.89
CA SER A 24 38.65 11.47 21.10
C SER A 24 39.03 9.98 20.90
N PRO A 25 38.20 8.98 21.29
CA PRO A 25 38.50 7.57 21.06
C PRO A 25 38.42 7.17 19.58
N LEU A 26 37.58 7.87 18.80
CA LEU A 26 37.51 7.67 17.36
C LEU A 26 38.80 8.13 16.68
N TRP A 27 39.32 9.30 17.08
CA TRP A 27 40.54 9.85 16.48
C TRP A 27 41.78 9.03 16.79
N SER A 28 41.94 8.56 18.03
CA SER A 28 43.06 7.70 18.44
C SER A 28 43.05 6.35 17.71
N ARG A 29 41.88 5.87 17.26
CA ARG A 29 41.70 4.56 16.59
C ARG A 29 41.35 4.68 15.10
N ARG A 30 41.54 5.85 14.49
CA ARG A 30 41.16 6.15 13.09
C ARG A 30 41.63 5.11 12.07
N TRP A 31 42.86 4.61 12.22
CA TRP A 31 43.40 3.58 11.33
C TRP A 31 42.70 2.23 11.45
N LYS A 32 42.22 1.86 12.65
CA LYS A 32 41.43 0.65 12.84
C LYS A 32 40.05 0.81 12.22
N ILE A 33 39.42 1.97 12.39
CA ILE A 33 38.13 2.29 11.76
C ILE A 33 38.25 2.15 10.25
N VAL A 34 39.20 2.87 9.64
CA VAL A 34 39.44 2.85 8.19
C VAL A 34 39.76 1.45 7.68
N PHE A 35 40.59 0.69 8.39
CA PHE A 35 40.93 -0.68 7.98
C PHE A 35 39.69 -1.59 7.93
N PHE A 36 38.88 -1.62 8.99
CA PHE A 36 37.71 -2.50 9.05
C PHE A 36 36.59 -2.05 8.10
N THR A 37 36.39 -0.74 7.89
CA THR A 37 35.40 -0.25 6.93
C THR A 37 35.78 -0.61 5.49
N LEU A 38 37.06 -0.42 5.13
CA LEU A 38 37.57 -0.82 3.81
C LEU A 38 37.53 -2.32 3.61
N PHE A 39 37.82 -3.11 4.65
CA PHE A 39 37.76 -4.56 4.56
C PHE A 39 36.33 -5.06 4.29
N ILE A 40 35.33 -4.53 5.01
CA ILE A 40 33.92 -4.90 4.80
C ILE A 40 33.44 -4.42 3.43
N SER A 41 33.76 -3.19 3.04
CA SER A 41 33.35 -2.67 1.73
C SER A 41 34.00 -3.46 0.58
N LEU A 42 35.25 -3.93 0.74
CA LEU A 42 35.91 -4.80 -0.23
C LEU A 42 35.20 -6.15 -0.38
N ILE A 43 34.78 -6.77 0.73
CA ILE A 43 34.01 -8.02 0.70
C ILE A 43 32.67 -7.83 -0.01
N VAL A 44 31.96 -6.73 0.30
CA VAL A 44 30.69 -6.41 -0.36
C VAL A 44 30.91 -6.12 -1.84
N ALA A 45 31.95 -5.37 -2.20
CA ALA A 45 32.31 -5.09 -3.58
C ALA A 45 32.62 -6.39 -4.35
N PHE A 46 33.37 -7.31 -3.72
CA PHE A 46 33.65 -8.63 -4.27
C PHE A 46 32.36 -9.44 -4.48
N TYR A 47 31.51 -9.54 -3.46
CA TYR A 47 30.24 -10.25 -3.54
C TYR A 47 29.31 -9.69 -4.62
N VAL A 48 29.14 -8.37 -4.68
CA VAL A 48 28.29 -7.70 -5.69
C VAL A 48 28.90 -7.82 -7.09
N SER A 49 30.22 -7.99 -7.21
CA SER A 49 30.87 -8.28 -8.48
C SER A 49 30.46 -9.64 -9.06
N LEU A 50 30.21 -10.63 -8.20
CA LEU A 50 29.78 -11.99 -8.58
C LEU A 50 28.34 -12.07 -9.08
N LEU A 51 27.50 -11.06 -8.83
CA LEU A 51 26.09 -11.08 -9.23
C LEU A 51 25.94 -10.79 -10.73
N LYS A 52 25.12 -11.61 -11.41
CA LYS A 52 24.73 -11.36 -12.81
C LYS A 52 23.95 -10.03 -12.91
N PRO A 53 24.22 -9.19 -13.91
CA PRO A 53 23.38 -8.03 -14.17
C PRO A 53 21.98 -8.50 -14.58
N SER A 54 20.98 -7.69 -14.26
CA SER A 54 19.62 -7.85 -14.78
C SER A 54 19.22 -6.61 -15.56
N TYR A 55 18.33 -6.81 -16.50
CA TYR A 55 17.84 -5.85 -17.48
C TYR A 55 16.32 -5.83 -17.40
N LYS A 56 15.73 -4.64 -17.41
CA LYS A 56 14.29 -4.44 -17.33
C LYS A 56 13.81 -3.87 -18.66
N ALA A 57 12.93 -4.58 -19.36
CA ALA A 57 12.26 -4.08 -20.55
C ALA A 57 10.78 -3.80 -20.24
N THR A 58 10.20 -2.76 -20.85
CA THR A 58 8.82 -2.34 -20.58
C THR A 58 8.04 -2.16 -21.87
N ALA A 59 6.89 -2.81 -21.99
CA ALA A 59 5.90 -2.57 -23.05
C ALA A 59 4.69 -1.81 -22.47
N ILE A 60 3.99 -1.06 -23.32
CA ILE A 60 2.81 -0.28 -22.96
C ILE A 60 1.62 -0.74 -23.81
N LEU A 61 0.59 -1.24 -23.12
CA LEU A 61 -0.71 -1.58 -23.70
C LEU A 61 -1.76 -0.54 -23.28
N GLN A 62 -2.65 -0.21 -24.19
CA GLN A 62 -3.91 0.45 -23.88
C GLN A 62 -5.00 -0.61 -23.74
N ILE A 63 -5.77 -0.54 -22.66
CA ILE A 63 -6.92 -1.40 -22.37
C ILE A 63 -8.07 -0.48 -21.97
N GLY A 64 -8.91 -0.13 -22.94
CA GLY A 64 -10.05 0.77 -22.74
C GLY A 64 -11.38 0.08 -23.03
N SER A 65 -12.47 0.60 -22.49
CA SER A 65 -13.82 0.08 -22.75
C SER A 65 -14.45 0.79 -23.95
N ASN A 66 -14.86 0.03 -24.97
CA ASN A 66 -15.53 0.55 -26.17
C ASN A 66 -17.04 0.64 -25.94
N LYS A 67 -17.51 1.38 -24.93
CA LYS A 67 -18.94 1.73 -24.86
C LYS A 67 -19.19 2.89 -25.83
N PRO A 68 -19.86 2.68 -26.98
CA PRO A 68 -20.36 3.81 -27.76
C PRO A 68 -21.44 4.51 -26.92
N ALA A 69 -21.37 5.83 -26.83
CA ALA A 69 -22.34 6.66 -26.11
C ALA A 69 -23.78 6.59 -26.68
N ASN A 70 -24.02 5.83 -27.76
CA ASN A 70 -25.24 5.90 -28.56
C ASN A 70 -26.04 4.59 -28.69
N THR A 71 -25.73 3.52 -27.92
CA THR A 71 -26.65 2.37 -27.84
C THR A 71 -27.63 2.60 -26.68
N LEU A 72 -28.76 3.24 -26.98
CA LEU A 72 -29.91 3.36 -26.08
C LEU A 72 -30.58 1.98 -25.92
N SER A 73 -29.92 1.06 -25.22
CA SER A 73 -30.61 -0.10 -24.65
C SER A 73 -31.30 0.36 -23.37
N ILE A 74 -32.59 0.07 -23.21
CA ILE A 74 -33.37 0.37 -22.00
C ILE A 74 -32.73 -0.20 -20.72
N ASN A 75 -31.89 -1.23 -20.85
CA ASN A 75 -31.16 -1.85 -19.74
C ASN A 75 -29.83 -1.15 -19.37
N ASP A 76 -29.30 -0.28 -20.23
CA ASP A 76 -27.98 0.35 -20.03
C ASP A 76 -28.06 1.69 -19.27
N ALA A 77 -29.25 2.29 -19.15
CA ALA A 77 -29.48 3.57 -18.48
C ALA A 77 -29.26 3.57 -16.96
N PHE A 78 -29.07 2.40 -16.33
CA PHE A 78 -28.96 2.27 -14.87
C PHE A 78 -27.54 2.02 -14.33
N ASN A 79 -26.50 1.86 -15.18
CA ASN A 79 -25.20 1.31 -14.75
C ASN A 79 -23.95 2.13 -15.17
N GLU A 80 -24.03 3.45 -15.30
CA GLU A 80 -23.04 4.18 -16.12
C GLU A 80 -21.75 4.67 -15.42
N SER A 81 -21.62 4.77 -14.09
CA SER A 81 -20.53 5.60 -13.52
C SER A 81 -19.41 4.90 -12.72
N SER A 82 -19.55 3.63 -12.30
CA SER A 82 -18.57 2.96 -11.44
C SER A 82 -17.97 1.65 -11.98
N ALA A 83 -18.60 1.02 -12.97
CA ALA A 83 -18.18 -0.29 -13.47
C ALA A 83 -16.86 -0.27 -14.28
N SER A 84 -16.51 0.83 -14.94
CA SER A 84 -15.35 0.86 -15.87
C SER A 84 -14.00 0.71 -15.18
N LYS A 85 -13.77 1.39 -14.04
CA LYS A 85 -12.50 1.32 -13.29
C LYS A 85 -12.26 -0.06 -12.67
N GLU A 86 -13.28 -0.69 -12.10
CA GLU A 86 -13.18 -2.03 -11.50
C GLU A 86 -13.00 -3.12 -12.56
N GLN A 87 -13.68 -3.00 -13.70
CA GLN A 87 -13.50 -3.91 -14.84
C GLN A 87 -12.07 -3.82 -15.41
N VAL A 88 -11.53 -2.60 -15.55
CA VAL A 88 -10.16 -2.37 -15.99
C VAL A 88 -9.14 -2.94 -14.98
N LYS A 89 -9.38 -2.79 -13.67
CA LYS A 89 -8.56 -3.42 -12.62
C LYS A 89 -8.58 -4.95 -12.70
N THR A 90 -9.73 -5.54 -13.03
CA THR A 90 -9.88 -6.98 -13.23
C THR A 90 -9.02 -7.48 -14.39
N GLN A 91 -8.96 -6.73 -15.50
CA GLN A 91 -8.07 -7.05 -16.63
C GLN A 91 -6.58 -7.06 -16.23
N TYR A 92 -6.17 -6.19 -15.30
CA TYR A 92 -4.79 -6.15 -14.80
C TYR A 92 -4.42 -7.37 -13.98
N GLU A 93 -5.34 -7.85 -13.14
CA GLU A 93 -5.12 -9.07 -12.34
C GLU A 93 -5.15 -10.33 -13.21
N LEU A 94 -5.92 -10.33 -14.31
CA LEU A 94 -5.87 -11.41 -15.31
C LEU A 94 -4.49 -11.56 -15.96
N LEU A 95 -3.82 -10.45 -16.29
CA LEU A 95 -2.45 -10.45 -16.80
C LEU A 95 -1.43 -11.01 -15.79
N LYS A 96 -1.72 -10.92 -14.49
CA LYS A 96 -0.91 -11.52 -13.40
C LYS A 96 -1.31 -12.96 -13.08
N SER A 97 -2.37 -13.47 -13.71
CA SER A 97 -2.90 -14.80 -13.41
C SER A 97 -1.92 -15.90 -13.75
N ARG A 98 -2.06 -17.04 -13.08
CA ARG A 98 -1.20 -18.20 -13.27
C ARG A 98 -1.34 -18.80 -14.67
N LYS A 99 -2.58 -18.99 -15.14
CA LYS A 99 -2.86 -19.54 -16.48
C LYS A 99 -2.24 -18.70 -17.58
N PHE A 100 -2.22 -17.38 -17.40
CA PHE A 100 -1.60 -16.47 -18.36
C PHE A 100 -0.07 -16.62 -18.39
N ALA A 101 0.57 -16.70 -17.22
CA ALA A 101 2.01 -16.99 -17.12
C ALA A 101 2.38 -18.32 -17.78
N GLU A 102 1.57 -19.37 -17.60
CA GLU A 102 1.77 -20.69 -18.24
C GLU A 102 1.76 -20.59 -19.77
N ARG A 103 0.79 -19.86 -20.36
CA ARG A 103 0.72 -19.63 -21.82
C ARG A 103 1.96 -18.91 -22.34
N VAL A 104 2.42 -17.85 -21.65
CA VAL A 104 3.62 -17.11 -22.06
C VAL A 104 4.87 -17.98 -21.97
N ILE A 105 5.03 -18.73 -20.87
CA ILE A 105 6.14 -19.67 -20.66
C ILE A 105 6.19 -20.72 -21.77
N ALA A 106 5.04 -21.29 -22.14
CA ALA A 106 4.92 -22.26 -23.22
C ALA A 106 5.27 -21.64 -24.59
N SER A 107 4.74 -20.44 -24.90
CA SER A 107 4.95 -19.79 -26.20
C SER A 107 6.41 -19.41 -26.49
N LEU A 108 7.20 -19.09 -25.46
CA LEU A 108 8.63 -18.77 -25.58
C LEU A 108 9.54 -19.96 -25.24
N ASN A 109 8.96 -21.13 -24.95
CA ASN A 109 9.67 -22.32 -24.49
C ASN A 109 10.69 -22.00 -23.37
N LEU A 110 10.26 -21.22 -22.37
CA LEU A 110 11.16 -20.73 -21.30
C LEU A 110 11.67 -21.85 -20.39
N VAL A 111 11.04 -23.03 -20.44
CA VAL A 111 11.45 -24.24 -19.69
C VAL A 111 12.85 -24.70 -20.11
N GLU A 112 13.18 -24.56 -21.39
CA GLU A 112 14.47 -25.00 -21.95
C GLU A 112 15.52 -23.89 -21.97
N HIS A 113 15.12 -22.65 -21.66
CA HIS A 113 16.00 -21.50 -21.75
C HIS A 113 17.06 -21.50 -20.62
N GLN A 114 18.34 -21.39 -21.01
CA GLN A 114 19.50 -21.51 -20.10
C GLN A 114 19.42 -20.56 -18.90
N GLU A 115 18.78 -19.39 -19.05
CA GLU A 115 18.65 -18.39 -17.99
C GLU A 115 17.85 -18.90 -16.77
N PHE A 116 16.82 -19.73 -16.97
CA PHE A 116 16.00 -20.26 -15.88
C PHE A 116 16.60 -21.49 -15.21
N ASN A 117 17.67 -22.05 -15.81
CA ASN A 117 18.48 -23.12 -15.23
C ASN A 117 19.80 -22.61 -14.63
N SER A 118 20.17 -21.35 -14.90
CA SER A 118 21.40 -20.74 -14.41
C SER A 118 21.17 -20.03 -13.06
N GLY A 119 22.09 -20.25 -12.11
CA GLY A 119 22.04 -19.59 -10.80
C GLY A 119 22.26 -18.07 -10.87
N LYS A 120 22.07 -17.40 -9.72
CA LYS A 120 22.17 -15.94 -9.54
C LYS A 120 23.58 -15.37 -9.79
N TYR A 121 24.61 -16.21 -9.69
CA TYR A 121 26.02 -15.82 -9.81
C TYR A 121 26.52 -15.91 -11.25
N ASN A 122 27.50 -15.08 -11.58
CA ASN A 122 28.19 -15.10 -12.85
C ASN A 122 29.09 -16.33 -12.96
N ASP A 123 29.09 -17.01 -14.11
CA ASP A 123 29.82 -18.25 -14.34
C ASP A 123 31.35 -18.03 -14.54
N ASN A 124 31.83 -16.78 -14.44
CA ASN A 124 33.24 -16.41 -14.61
C ASN A 124 34.20 -17.01 -13.57
N ILE A 125 33.72 -17.52 -12.44
CA ILE A 125 34.55 -18.18 -11.41
C ILE A 125 34.08 -19.62 -11.24
N SER A 126 34.92 -20.57 -11.67
CA SER A 126 34.63 -22.01 -11.70
C SER A 126 34.17 -22.57 -10.34
N PHE A 127 34.73 -22.07 -9.24
CA PHE A 127 34.40 -22.48 -7.87
C PHE A 127 32.94 -22.17 -7.46
N PHE A 128 32.38 -21.04 -7.89
CA PHE A 128 31.01 -20.63 -7.55
C PHE A 128 29.97 -21.08 -8.58
N SER A 129 30.40 -21.59 -9.73
CA SER A 129 29.51 -22.06 -10.79
C SER A 129 28.61 -23.24 -10.38
N ASN A 130 29.02 -24.02 -9.36
CA ASN A 130 28.24 -25.13 -8.80
C ASN A 130 27.34 -24.72 -7.61
N ILE A 131 27.50 -23.50 -7.08
CA ILE A 131 26.72 -23.01 -5.94
C ILE A 131 25.43 -22.38 -6.49
N GLY A 132 24.34 -23.15 -6.44
CA GLY A 132 23.00 -22.70 -6.86
C GLY A 132 22.55 -23.16 -8.25
N LYS A 133 23.32 -24.00 -8.96
CA LYS A 133 22.80 -24.77 -10.10
C LYS A 133 22.04 -25.97 -9.56
N SER A 134 20.73 -25.96 -9.69
CA SER A 134 19.93 -27.16 -9.41
C SER A 134 20.21 -28.18 -10.51
N LYS A 135 20.64 -29.40 -10.16
CA LYS A 135 20.84 -30.49 -11.13
C LYS A 135 19.51 -30.99 -11.73
N VAL A 136 18.37 -30.57 -11.16
CA VAL A 136 17.03 -30.98 -11.57
C VAL A 136 16.43 -29.89 -12.45
N LYS A 137 15.95 -30.26 -13.66
CA LYS A 137 15.21 -29.35 -14.53
C LYS A 137 14.05 -28.72 -13.72
N PRO A 138 13.87 -27.39 -13.75
CA PRO A 138 12.85 -26.75 -12.93
C PRO A 138 11.46 -27.21 -13.36
N THR A 139 10.67 -27.70 -12.41
CA THR A 139 9.26 -28.04 -12.63
C THR A 139 8.50 -26.78 -13.09
N VAL A 140 7.50 -26.94 -13.97
CA VAL A 140 6.67 -25.82 -14.48
C VAL A 140 6.17 -24.91 -13.35
N ASN A 141 5.79 -25.48 -12.19
CA ASN A 141 5.38 -24.72 -11.01
C ASN A 141 6.46 -23.76 -10.47
N SER A 142 7.72 -24.20 -10.44
CA SER A 142 8.85 -23.38 -9.98
C SER A 142 9.22 -22.29 -11.00
N LEU A 143 9.02 -22.55 -12.29
CA LEU A 143 9.21 -21.55 -13.34
C LEU A 143 8.17 -20.45 -13.25
N ILE A 144 6.90 -20.79 -12.98
CA ILE A 144 5.82 -19.81 -12.82
C ILE A 144 6.12 -18.86 -11.66
N SER A 145 6.60 -19.37 -10.52
CA SER A 145 6.91 -18.50 -9.37
C SER A 145 8.08 -17.55 -9.67
N VAL A 146 9.13 -18.05 -10.32
CA VAL A 146 10.26 -17.22 -10.78
C VAL A 146 9.79 -16.18 -11.82
N PHE A 147 9.00 -16.59 -12.79
CA PHE A 147 8.43 -15.72 -13.82
C PHE A 147 7.58 -14.60 -13.20
N LYS A 148 6.66 -14.95 -12.28
CA LYS A 148 5.83 -13.97 -11.57
C LYS A 148 6.66 -12.99 -10.73
N SER A 149 7.74 -13.45 -10.08
CA SER A 149 8.61 -12.57 -9.29
C SER A 149 9.37 -11.54 -10.14
N ARG A 150 9.59 -11.84 -11.43
CA ARG A 150 10.29 -10.98 -12.40
C ARG A 150 9.33 -10.12 -13.23
N LEU A 151 8.04 -10.42 -13.18
CA LEU A 151 6.98 -9.69 -13.87
C LEU A 151 6.42 -8.59 -12.99
N THR A 152 6.37 -7.37 -13.51
CA THR A 152 5.69 -6.25 -12.88
C THR A 152 4.68 -5.66 -13.86
N ILE A 153 3.41 -5.70 -13.50
CA ILE A 153 2.32 -5.08 -14.26
C ILE A 153 1.76 -3.95 -13.43
N SER A 154 1.89 -2.73 -13.93
CA SER A 154 1.47 -1.51 -13.22
C SER A 154 0.60 -0.64 -14.13
N PRO A 155 -0.63 -0.27 -13.70
CA PRO A 155 -1.42 0.70 -14.43
C PRO A 155 -0.85 2.11 -14.27
N ILE A 156 -1.06 2.97 -15.26
CA ILE A 156 -0.77 4.39 -15.19
C ILE A 156 -2.03 5.09 -14.67
N ALA A 157 -1.91 5.75 -13.52
CA ALA A 157 -3.04 6.39 -12.84
C ALA A 157 -3.77 7.36 -13.77
N SER A 158 -5.11 7.37 -13.70
CA SER A 158 -6.00 8.21 -14.52
C SER A 158 -5.87 8.01 -16.04
N THR A 159 -5.40 6.84 -16.48
CA THR A 159 -5.33 6.47 -17.91
C THR A 159 -5.74 5.02 -18.13
N GLU A 160 -6.00 4.67 -19.39
CA GLU A 160 -6.27 3.29 -19.85
C GLU A 160 -4.97 2.53 -20.18
N LEU A 161 -3.81 3.00 -19.70
CA LEU A 161 -2.50 2.47 -20.05
C LEU A 161 -1.94 1.54 -18.97
N VAL A 162 -1.33 0.45 -19.42
CA VAL A 162 -0.69 -0.57 -18.58
C VAL A 162 0.76 -0.73 -19.00
N LYS A 163 1.66 -0.59 -18.03
CA LYS A 163 3.07 -0.92 -18.20
C LYS A 163 3.30 -2.38 -17.83
N ILE A 164 3.81 -3.15 -18.78
CA ILE A 164 4.24 -4.53 -18.60
C ILE A 164 5.76 -4.51 -18.58
N SER A 165 6.35 -4.72 -17.40
CA SER A 165 7.79 -4.81 -17.23
C SER A 165 8.23 -6.23 -16.90
N PHE A 166 9.28 -6.70 -17.56
CA PHE A 166 9.91 -7.98 -17.23
C PHE A 166 11.41 -7.82 -16.98
N VAL A 167 11.92 -8.51 -15.96
CA VAL A 167 13.33 -8.49 -15.58
C VAL A 167 14.00 -9.81 -15.96
N ALA A 168 15.05 -9.74 -16.78
CA ALA A 168 15.86 -10.90 -17.19
C ALA A 168 17.36 -10.60 -17.12
N HIS A 169 18.21 -11.62 -17.12
CA HIS A 169 19.66 -11.49 -17.16
C HIS A 169 20.18 -11.12 -18.54
N THR A 170 19.40 -11.40 -19.58
CA THR A 170 19.70 -10.98 -20.96
C THR A 170 18.73 -9.89 -21.43
N PRO A 171 19.23 -8.80 -22.06
CA PRO A 171 18.38 -7.67 -22.49
C PRO A 171 17.38 -8.08 -23.57
N LYS A 172 17.76 -9.01 -24.46
CA LYS A 172 16.89 -9.55 -25.52
C LYS A 172 15.73 -10.37 -24.96
N LEU A 173 15.99 -11.21 -23.95
CA LEU A 173 14.94 -12.00 -23.31
C LEU A 173 13.96 -11.10 -22.55
N ALA A 174 14.45 -10.09 -21.82
CA ALA A 174 13.58 -9.13 -21.13
C ALA A 174 12.59 -8.48 -22.10
N GLN A 175 13.09 -8.04 -23.26
CA GLN A 175 12.31 -7.46 -24.33
C GLN A 175 11.28 -8.45 -24.90
N GLN A 176 11.73 -9.65 -25.28
CA GLN A 176 10.88 -10.68 -25.87
C GLN A 176 9.74 -11.07 -24.94
N VAL A 177 10.02 -11.30 -23.65
CA VAL A 177 9.00 -11.68 -22.67
C VAL A 177 8.00 -10.54 -22.44
N ALA A 178 8.46 -9.29 -22.28
CA ALA A 178 7.56 -8.15 -22.08
C ALA A 178 6.60 -7.97 -23.27
N ASN A 179 7.10 -8.12 -24.51
CA ASN A 179 6.28 -8.07 -25.71
C ASN A 179 5.34 -9.28 -25.82
N GLN A 180 5.82 -10.48 -25.53
CA GLN A 180 5.02 -11.70 -25.64
C GLN A 180 3.84 -11.71 -24.69
N ILE A 181 3.98 -11.16 -23.48
CA ILE A 181 2.87 -10.98 -22.54
C ILE A 181 1.76 -10.16 -23.20
N GLY A 182 2.10 -9.07 -23.89
CA GLY A 182 1.10 -8.27 -24.57
C GLY A 182 0.49 -8.95 -25.79
N PHE A 183 1.27 -9.68 -26.59
CA PHE A 183 0.74 -10.46 -27.71
C PHE A 183 -0.19 -11.59 -27.25
N THR A 184 0.19 -12.32 -26.20
CA THR A 184 -0.64 -13.39 -25.62
C THR A 184 -1.95 -12.82 -25.09
N TYR A 185 -1.95 -11.57 -24.61
CA TYR A 185 -3.15 -10.93 -24.09
C TYR A 185 -4.09 -10.48 -25.22
N LEU A 186 -3.54 -9.92 -26.29
CA LEU A 186 -4.28 -9.66 -27.52
C LEU A 186 -4.93 -10.95 -28.04
N GLN A 187 -4.15 -12.02 -28.18
CA GLN A 187 -4.66 -13.31 -28.63
C GLN A 187 -5.74 -13.87 -27.70
N TYR A 188 -5.57 -13.77 -26.38
CA TYR A 188 -6.58 -14.21 -25.42
C TYR A 188 -7.89 -13.42 -25.54
N GLN A 189 -7.81 -12.11 -25.76
CA GLN A 189 -9.01 -11.30 -26.00
C GLN A 189 -9.66 -11.66 -27.32
N ASP A 190 -8.87 -11.83 -28.40
CA ASP A 190 -9.39 -12.28 -29.69
C ASP A 190 -10.07 -13.65 -29.61
N GLU A 191 -9.52 -14.60 -28.83
CA GLU A 191 -10.13 -15.92 -28.55
C GLU A 191 -11.49 -15.77 -27.84
N ILE A 192 -11.57 -14.99 -26.76
CA ILE A 192 -12.83 -14.76 -26.03
C ILE A 192 -13.85 -14.07 -26.91
N HIS A 193 -13.42 -13.06 -27.68
CA HIS A 193 -14.29 -12.34 -28.59
C HIS A 193 -14.81 -13.26 -29.69
N SER A 194 -13.97 -14.12 -30.26
CA SER A 194 -14.38 -15.05 -31.32
C SER A 194 -15.36 -16.10 -30.80
N ALA A 195 -15.11 -16.69 -29.63
CA ALA A 195 -16.02 -17.66 -29.01
C ALA A 195 -17.38 -17.05 -28.64
N SER A 196 -17.40 -15.79 -28.16
CA SER A 196 -18.64 -15.07 -27.86
C SER A 196 -19.42 -14.70 -29.13
N LYS A 197 -18.72 -14.32 -30.22
CA LYS A 197 -19.34 -14.10 -31.54
C LYS A 197 -20.01 -15.36 -32.06
N GLU A 198 -19.29 -16.49 -32.06
CA GLU A 198 -19.81 -17.76 -32.55
C GLU A 198 -21.06 -18.20 -31.78
N SER A 199 -21.04 -18.05 -30.45
CA SER A 199 -22.21 -18.37 -29.61
C SER A 199 -23.40 -17.44 -29.86
N THR A 200 -23.16 -16.15 -30.11
CA THR A 200 -24.23 -15.17 -30.38
C THR A 200 -24.83 -15.35 -31.78
N SER A 201 -23.99 -15.57 -32.79
CA SER A 201 -24.45 -15.89 -34.15
C SER A 201 -25.22 -17.19 -34.17
N GLN A 202 -24.73 -18.24 -33.48
CA GLN A 202 -25.47 -19.50 -33.38
C GLN A 202 -26.84 -19.31 -32.71
N TRP A 203 -26.89 -18.58 -31.59
CA TRP A 203 -28.16 -18.27 -30.94
C TRP A 203 -29.14 -17.49 -31.85
N LEU A 204 -28.64 -16.52 -32.63
CA LEU A 204 -29.45 -15.79 -33.61
C LEU A 204 -29.95 -16.68 -34.74
N VAL A 205 -29.12 -17.61 -35.22
CA VAL A 205 -29.50 -18.61 -36.23
C VAL A 205 -30.60 -19.52 -35.68
N ASP A 206 -30.45 -20.03 -34.45
CA ASP A 206 -31.45 -20.89 -33.80
C ASP A 206 -32.79 -20.14 -33.63
N GLN A 207 -32.75 -18.85 -33.24
CA GLN A 207 -33.94 -18.01 -33.14
C GLN A 207 -34.58 -17.72 -34.51
N LEU A 208 -33.78 -17.52 -35.56
CA LEU A 208 -34.28 -17.36 -36.92
C LEU A 208 -34.93 -18.64 -37.45
N GLU A 209 -34.39 -19.82 -37.12
CA GLU A 209 -35.03 -21.10 -37.47
C GLU A 209 -36.39 -21.24 -36.77
N GLU A 210 -36.46 -20.91 -35.46
CA GLU A 210 -37.71 -20.95 -34.70
C GLU A 210 -38.75 -19.96 -35.25
N LEU A 211 -38.34 -18.71 -35.52
CA LEU A 211 -39.20 -17.69 -36.12
C LEU A 211 -39.60 -18.06 -37.55
N GLY A 212 -38.71 -18.70 -38.31
CA GLY A 212 -38.99 -19.23 -39.65
C GLY A 212 -40.13 -20.24 -39.63
N LYS A 213 -40.07 -21.23 -38.72
CA LYS A 213 -41.16 -22.21 -38.52
C LYS A 213 -42.47 -21.54 -38.08
N LYS A 214 -42.40 -20.53 -37.20
CA LYS A 214 -43.60 -19.76 -36.79
C LYS A 214 -44.19 -18.96 -37.94
N LEU A 215 -43.35 -18.36 -38.78
CA LEU A 215 -43.79 -17.65 -39.98
C LEU A 215 -44.44 -18.61 -40.97
N GLU A 216 -43.78 -19.71 -41.31
CA GLU A 216 -44.30 -20.76 -42.20
C GLU A 216 -45.65 -21.28 -41.72
N THR A 217 -45.76 -21.68 -40.45
CA THR A 217 -47.05 -22.15 -39.88
C THR A 217 -48.14 -21.09 -39.92
N SER A 218 -47.80 -19.80 -39.72
CA SER A 218 -48.77 -18.70 -39.85
C SER A 218 -49.18 -18.44 -41.31
N GLU A 219 -48.25 -18.55 -42.27
CA GLU A 219 -48.50 -18.43 -43.70
C GLU A 219 -49.36 -19.58 -44.22
N GLU A 220 -49.05 -20.81 -43.82
CA GLU A 220 -49.85 -22.01 -44.08
C GLU A 220 -51.27 -21.85 -43.53
N SER A 221 -51.41 -21.42 -42.27
CA SER A 221 -52.73 -21.19 -41.65
C SER A 221 -53.56 -20.15 -42.42
N LEU A 222 -52.91 -19.08 -42.91
CA LEU A 222 -53.55 -18.06 -43.75
C LEU A 222 -53.93 -18.65 -45.12
N GLN A 223 -53.06 -19.43 -45.74
CA GLN A 223 -53.27 -20.05 -47.05
C GLN A 223 -54.38 -21.10 -47.01
N GLU A 224 -54.36 -22.01 -46.03
CA GLU A 224 -55.43 -23.00 -45.80
C GLU A 224 -56.78 -22.31 -45.61
N TYR A 225 -56.80 -21.21 -44.85
CA TYR A 225 -58.01 -20.44 -44.65
C TYR A 225 -58.50 -19.79 -45.97
N ARG A 226 -57.59 -19.29 -46.80
CA ARG A 226 -57.93 -18.75 -48.12
C ARG A 226 -58.47 -19.81 -49.07
N GLU A 227 -57.86 -20.99 -49.10
CA GLU A 227 -58.28 -22.10 -49.97
C GLU A 227 -59.62 -22.67 -49.54
N LYS A 228 -59.80 -22.92 -48.24
CA LYS A 228 -61.03 -23.46 -47.66
C LYS A 228 -62.24 -22.55 -47.90
N GLU A 229 -62.05 -21.24 -47.77
CA GLU A 229 -63.13 -20.25 -47.92
C GLU A 229 -63.18 -19.63 -49.33
N GLY A 230 -62.30 -20.04 -50.26
CA GLY A 230 -62.27 -19.57 -51.65
C GLY A 230 -61.96 -18.07 -51.80
N ILE A 231 -61.12 -17.51 -50.93
CA ILE A 231 -60.82 -16.08 -50.82
C ILE A 231 -59.81 -15.65 -51.90
N ILE A 232 -60.31 -15.11 -53.02
CA ILE A 232 -59.49 -14.60 -54.12
C ILE A 232 -59.36 -13.06 -54.07
N ASP A 233 -60.40 -12.34 -53.65
CA ASP A 233 -60.36 -10.89 -53.39
C ASP A 233 -61.53 -10.44 -52.47
N LEU A 234 -61.24 -10.24 -51.17
CA LEU A 234 -62.25 -9.82 -50.18
C LEU A 234 -62.48 -8.29 -50.16
N LEU A 235 -61.50 -7.50 -50.60
CA LEU A 235 -61.53 -6.04 -50.44
C LEU A 235 -62.54 -5.40 -51.40
N GLY A 236 -62.62 -5.87 -52.64
CA GLY A 236 -63.60 -5.40 -53.62
C GLY A 236 -65.04 -5.79 -53.30
N VAL A 237 -65.25 -7.04 -52.84
CA VAL A 237 -66.59 -7.60 -52.60
C VAL A 237 -67.23 -7.05 -51.32
N SER A 238 -66.44 -6.81 -50.26
CA SER A 238 -66.96 -6.28 -48.98
C SER A 238 -67.50 -4.86 -49.11
N GLY A 239 -66.87 -4.03 -49.94
CA GLY A 239 -67.37 -2.67 -50.22
C GLY A 239 -68.71 -2.68 -50.95
N LEU A 240 -68.89 -3.60 -51.91
CA LEU A 240 -70.11 -3.74 -52.69
C LEU A 240 -71.29 -4.20 -51.82
N VAL A 241 -71.09 -5.25 -51.01
CA VAL A 241 -72.13 -5.77 -50.09
C VAL A 241 -72.53 -4.74 -49.04
N ASN A 242 -71.57 -3.95 -48.54
CA ASN A 242 -71.89 -2.85 -47.61
C ASN A 242 -72.73 -1.75 -48.28
N SER A 243 -72.39 -1.37 -49.52
CA SER A 243 -73.17 -0.39 -50.28
C SER A 243 -74.60 -0.86 -50.57
N GLU A 244 -74.77 -2.12 -50.97
CA GLU A 244 -76.08 -2.74 -51.20
C GLU A 244 -76.92 -2.77 -49.90
N LEU A 245 -76.29 -3.12 -48.77
CA LEU A 245 -76.97 -3.11 -47.46
C LEU A 245 -77.45 -1.70 -47.08
N THR A 246 -76.63 -0.67 -47.32
CA THR A 246 -77.02 0.72 -47.05
C THR A 246 -78.17 1.18 -47.97
N GLU A 247 -78.14 0.79 -49.24
CA GLU A 247 -79.21 1.11 -50.20
C GLU A 247 -80.52 0.40 -49.85
N LEU A 248 -80.48 -0.91 -49.55
CA LEU A 248 -81.65 -1.67 -49.14
C LEU A 248 -82.24 -1.17 -47.82
N THR A 249 -81.40 -0.75 -46.87
CA THR A 249 -81.86 -0.15 -45.60
C THR A 249 -82.59 1.16 -45.87
N SER A 250 -82.04 2.03 -46.72
CA SER A 250 -82.71 3.28 -47.10
C SER A 250 -84.01 3.03 -47.87
N SER A 251 -84.04 2.01 -48.73
CA SER A 251 -85.22 1.61 -49.50
C SER A 251 -86.33 1.05 -48.59
N ALA A 252 -85.97 0.22 -47.60
CA ALA A 252 -86.90 -0.32 -46.61
C ALA A 252 -87.56 0.79 -45.79
N ILE A 253 -86.76 1.71 -45.23
CA ILE A 253 -87.28 2.87 -44.47
C ILE A 253 -88.24 3.71 -45.32
N SER A 254 -87.90 3.93 -46.59
CA SER A 254 -88.75 4.70 -47.51
C SER A 254 -90.05 3.98 -47.84
N ALA A 255 -90.02 2.65 -48.05
CA ALA A 255 -91.20 1.85 -48.31
C ALA A 255 -92.12 1.75 -47.07
N GLU A 256 -91.54 1.59 -45.89
CA GLU A 256 -92.25 1.54 -44.60
C GLU A 256 -92.98 2.85 -44.35
N LYS A 257 -92.30 3.99 -44.53
CA LYS A 257 -92.94 5.32 -44.44
C LYS A 257 -94.15 5.47 -45.37
N ILE A 258 -94.05 5.06 -46.63
CA ILE A 258 -95.17 5.15 -47.59
C ILE A 258 -96.34 4.25 -47.16
N LYS A 259 -96.05 3.05 -46.64
CA LYS A 259 -97.06 2.13 -46.11
C LYS A 259 -97.75 2.72 -44.87
N ASP A 260 -97.01 3.32 -43.95
CA ASP A 260 -97.55 3.96 -42.75
C ASP A 260 -98.46 5.15 -43.09
N ASP A 261 -98.03 6.01 -44.02
CA ASP A 261 -98.83 7.14 -44.51
C ASP A 261 -100.16 6.64 -45.10
N LEU A 262 -100.13 5.55 -45.89
CA LEU A 262 -101.34 4.93 -46.46
C LEU A 262 -102.19 4.18 -45.42
N GLU A 263 -101.58 3.57 -44.40
CA GLU A 263 -102.26 2.82 -43.34
C GLU A 263 -103.22 3.71 -42.55
N VAL A 264 -102.76 4.91 -42.18
CA VAL A 264 -103.58 5.91 -41.48
C VAL A 264 -104.84 6.25 -42.30
N THR A 265 -104.68 6.42 -43.61
CA THR A 265 -105.80 6.74 -44.51
C THR A 265 -106.74 5.54 -44.67
N TYR A 266 -106.19 4.34 -44.85
CA TYR A 266 -106.95 3.09 -44.97
C TYR A 266 -107.78 2.80 -43.72
N GLU A 267 -107.20 2.93 -42.52
CA GLU A 267 -107.93 2.73 -41.26
C GLU A 267 -109.08 3.74 -41.10
N SER A 268 -108.83 5.00 -41.48
CA SER A 268 -109.82 6.07 -41.42
C SER A 268 -111.00 5.80 -42.37
N ILE A 269 -110.73 5.23 -43.54
CA ILE A 269 -111.73 4.77 -44.50
C ILE A 269 -112.52 3.58 -43.94
N GLN A 270 -111.86 2.55 -43.40
CA GLN A 270 -112.55 1.37 -42.84
C GLN A 270 -113.53 1.73 -41.73
N LYS A 271 -113.15 2.65 -40.84
CA LYS A 271 -114.01 3.12 -39.73
C LYS A 271 -115.30 3.80 -40.22
N ARG A 272 -115.31 4.36 -41.44
CA ARG A 272 -116.41 5.18 -42.00
C ARG A 272 -117.10 4.55 -43.21
N ARG A 273 -116.71 3.32 -43.60
CA ARG A 273 -117.10 2.63 -44.84
C ARG A 273 -118.61 2.57 -45.13
N LYS A 274 -119.44 2.52 -44.09
CA LYS A 274 -120.90 2.38 -44.23
C LYS A 274 -121.63 3.72 -44.46
N ASN A 275 -120.94 4.85 -44.36
CA ASN A 275 -121.54 6.18 -44.46
C ASN A 275 -120.77 7.06 -45.45
N THR A 276 -121.28 7.18 -46.68
CA THR A 276 -120.67 7.98 -47.75
C THR A 276 -120.50 9.45 -47.36
N ALA A 277 -121.38 10.01 -46.53
CA ALA A 277 -121.25 11.39 -46.06
C ALA A 277 -120.00 11.58 -45.17
N GLN A 278 -119.66 10.59 -44.34
CA GLN A 278 -118.47 10.62 -43.48
C GLN A 278 -117.17 10.36 -44.24
N LEU A 279 -117.24 9.66 -45.39
CA LEU A 279 -116.10 9.48 -46.30
C LEU A 279 -115.77 10.77 -47.05
N LEU A 280 -116.78 11.57 -47.41
CA LEU A 280 -116.61 12.87 -48.08
C LEU A 280 -115.93 13.93 -47.18
N GLU A 281 -115.94 13.73 -45.86
CA GLU A 281 -115.24 14.59 -44.90
C GLU A 281 -113.76 14.25 -44.74
N LEU A 282 -113.30 13.10 -45.27
CA LEU A 282 -111.88 12.73 -45.24
C LEU A 282 -111.07 13.65 -46.15
N GLN A 283 -109.98 14.20 -45.63
CA GLN A 283 -109.17 15.20 -46.32
C GLN A 283 -108.61 14.65 -47.64
N GLU A 284 -108.18 13.39 -47.65
CA GLU A 284 -107.59 12.68 -48.79
C GLU A 284 -108.58 12.42 -49.92
N ILE A 285 -109.85 12.16 -49.56
CA ILE A 285 -110.93 11.94 -50.53
C ILE A 285 -111.43 13.29 -51.06
N SER A 286 -111.64 14.27 -50.18
CA SER A 286 -112.17 15.60 -50.52
C SER A 286 -111.29 16.41 -51.48
N LYS A 287 -109.97 16.15 -51.49
CA LYS A 287 -108.99 16.87 -52.31
C LYS A 287 -108.90 16.34 -53.75
N GLN A 288 -109.52 15.20 -54.05
CA GLN A 288 -109.51 14.64 -55.40
C GLN A 288 -110.18 15.60 -56.39
N SER A 289 -109.44 16.01 -57.42
CA SER A 289 -109.84 17.06 -58.37
C SER A 289 -111.21 16.78 -59.00
N ASP A 290 -111.46 15.53 -59.38
CA ASP A 290 -112.70 15.11 -60.04
C ASP A 290 -113.89 15.14 -59.07
N LEU A 291 -113.68 14.79 -57.80
CA LEU A 291 -114.71 14.88 -56.77
C LEU A 291 -115.07 16.34 -56.48
N VAL A 292 -114.08 17.24 -56.43
CA VAL A 292 -114.30 18.68 -56.26
C VAL A 292 -115.15 19.25 -57.41
N GLN A 293 -114.88 18.83 -58.64
CA GLN A 293 -115.65 19.26 -59.81
C GLN A 293 -117.10 18.76 -59.75
N LEU A 294 -117.32 17.48 -59.39
CA LEU A 294 -118.65 16.91 -59.24
C LEU A 294 -119.45 17.57 -58.10
N ARG A 295 -118.84 17.84 -56.93
CA ARG A 295 -119.52 18.56 -55.84
C ARG A 295 -119.94 19.97 -56.23
N ARG A 296 -119.12 20.67 -57.01
CA ARG A 296 -119.50 22.00 -57.56
C ARG A 296 -120.68 21.91 -58.54
N ALA A 297 -120.78 20.84 -59.31
CA ALA A 297 -121.92 20.60 -60.21
C ALA A 297 -123.19 20.25 -59.42
N ASP A 298 -123.05 19.41 -58.39
CA ASP A 298 -124.12 19.01 -57.47
C ASP A 298 -124.72 20.22 -56.74
N GLU A 299 -123.89 21.08 -56.13
CA GLU A 299 -124.34 22.33 -55.50
C GLU A 299 -125.07 23.26 -56.48
N LYS A 300 -124.62 23.34 -57.74
CA LYS A 300 -125.28 24.14 -58.78
C LYS A 300 -126.66 23.55 -59.13
N ALA A 301 -126.78 22.23 -59.20
CA ALA A 301 -128.05 21.55 -59.46
C ALA A 301 -129.03 21.71 -58.28
N GLU A 302 -128.56 21.59 -57.03
CA GLU A 302 -129.38 21.84 -55.82
C GLU A 302 -129.93 23.26 -55.80
N ARG A 303 -129.09 24.27 -56.07
CA ARG A 303 -129.52 25.67 -56.15
C ARG A 303 -130.60 25.88 -57.21
N LYS A 304 -130.45 25.28 -58.40
CA LYS A 304 -131.47 25.31 -59.46
C LYS A 304 -132.78 24.64 -59.04
N ILE A 305 -132.72 23.50 -58.35
CA ILE A 305 -133.92 22.84 -57.80
C ILE A 305 -134.62 23.74 -56.79
N PHE A 306 -133.86 24.37 -55.88
CA PHE A 306 -134.41 25.29 -54.89
C PHE A 306 -135.11 26.49 -55.54
N GLU A 307 -134.48 27.11 -56.55
CA GLU A 307 -135.10 28.20 -57.33
C GLU A 307 -136.37 27.76 -58.06
N LEU A 308 -136.36 26.59 -58.70
CA LEU A 308 -137.52 26.04 -59.39
C LEU A 308 -138.64 25.64 -58.40
N SER A 309 -138.28 25.22 -57.19
CA SER A 309 -139.25 24.82 -56.16
C SER A 309 -140.11 25.97 -55.64
N LYS A 310 -139.59 27.20 -55.68
CA LYS A 310 -140.35 28.42 -55.34
C LYS A 310 -141.41 28.77 -56.37
N ARG A 311 -141.25 28.34 -57.64
CA ARG A 311 -142.15 28.71 -58.75
C ARG A 311 -143.04 27.56 -59.23
N TYR A 312 -142.57 26.32 -59.11
CA TYR A 312 -143.24 25.15 -59.68
C TYR A 312 -143.44 24.04 -58.64
N GLY A 313 -144.63 23.44 -58.66
CA GLY A 313 -144.97 22.28 -57.85
C GLY A 313 -144.11 21.04 -58.18
N PRO A 314 -144.13 20.01 -57.31
CA PRO A 314 -143.24 18.85 -57.41
C PRO A 314 -143.38 18.04 -58.70
N LYS A 315 -144.53 18.09 -59.40
CA LYS A 315 -144.79 17.32 -60.63
C LYS A 315 -144.44 18.04 -61.94
N HIS A 316 -143.79 19.22 -61.89
CA HIS A 316 -143.51 20.00 -63.11
C HIS A 316 -142.31 19.44 -63.92
N PRO A 317 -142.42 19.28 -65.26
CA PRO A 317 -141.39 18.64 -66.08
C PRO A 317 -139.98 19.24 -65.95
N LYS A 318 -139.86 20.58 -65.92
CA LYS A 318 -138.56 21.27 -65.76
C LYS A 318 -137.90 20.99 -64.40
N ARG A 319 -138.68 20.77 -63.34
CA ARG A 319 -138.16 20.45 -62.00
C ARG A 319 -137.73 18.98 -61.94
N ILE A 320 -138.50 18.09 -62.56
CA ILE A 320 -138.17 16.66 -62.67
C ILE A 320 -136.86 16.46 -63.44
N ALA A 321 -136.63 17.22 -64.53
CA ALA A 321 -135.40 17.14 -65.30
C ALA A 321 -134.14 17.48 -64.46
N VAL A 322 -134.17 18.57 -63.70
CA VAL A 322 -133.04 18.95 -62.83
C VAL A 322 -132.94 18.03 -61.61
N GLN A 323 -134.06 17.53 -61.08
CA GLN A 323 -134.06 16.50 -60.03
C GLN A 323 -133.37 15.22 -60.50
N ALA A 324 -133.66 14.76 -61.73
CA ALA A 324 -133.00 13.61 -62.32
C ALA A 324 -131.50 13.89 -62.58
N GLU A 325 -131.12 15.11 -62.97
CA GLU A 325 -129.73 15.54 -63.10
C GLU A 325 -129.01 15.47 -61.74
N LEU A 326 -129.61 16.01 -60.67
CA LEU A 326 -129.08 15.93 -59.31
C LEU A 326 -128.92 14.48 -58.85
N GLU A 327 -129.95 13.64 -58.99
CA GLU A 327 -129.86 12.22 -58.63
C GLU A 327 -128.77 11.48 -59.41
N SER A 328 -128.55 11.83 -60.68
CA SER A 328 -127.47 11.26 -61.50
C SER A 328 -126.09 11.72 -61.02
N LEU A 329 -125.93 12.99 -60.64
CA LEU A 329 -124.70 13.55 -60.07
C LEU A 329 -124.38 12.92 -58.72
N GLN A 330 -125.37 12.78 -57.84
CA GLN A 330 -125.22 12.13 -56.54
C GLN A 330 -124.79 10.66 -56.70
N LYS A 331 -125.41 9.91 -57.63
CA LYS A 331 -124.97 8.54 -57.94
C LYS A 331 -123.53 8.50 -58.46
N ARG A 332 -123.13 9.46 -59.31
CA ARG A 332 -121.76 9.54 -59.83
C ARG A 332 -120.75 9.90 -58.73
N ILE A 333 -121.11 10.77 -57.79
CA ILE A 333 -120.29 11.10 -56.62
C ILE A 333 -120.06 9.86 -55.76
N VAL A 334 -121.11 9.09 -55.46
CA VAL A 334 -120.98 7.82 -54.69
C VAL A 334 -120.07 6.84 -55.43
N GLN A 335 -120.27 6.64 -56.74
CA GLN A 335 -119.42 5.76 -57.56
C GLN A 335 -117.95 6.19 -57.54
N LEU A 336 -117.67 7.48 -57.71
CA LEU A 336 -116.30 7.99 -57.69
C LEU A 336 -115.66 7.85 -56.31
N VAL A 337 -116.41 8.08 -55.23
CA VAL A 337 -115.92 7.85 -53.86
C VAL A 337 -115.57 6.37 -53.66
N ASP A 338 -116.40 5.44 -54.12
CA ASP A 338 -116.11 4.01 -54.05
C ASP A 338 -114.88 3.63 -54.89
N GLU A 339 -114.72 4.20 -56.10
CA GLU A 339 -113.53 4.00 -56.95
C GLU A 339 -112.24 4.51 -56.27
N ILE A 340 -112.29 5.69 -55.64
CA ILE A 340 -111.16 6.27 -54.87
C ILE A 340 -110.83 5.39 -53.66
N VAL A 341 -111.85 4.93 -52.92
CA VAL A 341 -111.64 4.02 -51.78
C VAL A 341 -110.96 2.74 -52.24
N ILE A 342 -111.45 2.10 -53.30
CA ILE A 342 -110.84 0.88 -53.86
C ILE A 342 -109.40 1.14 -54.32
N SER A 343 -109.10 2.32 -54.89
CA SER A 343 -107.73 2.66 -55.28
C SER A 343 -106.81 2.78 -54.06
N ILE A 344 -107.23 3.48 -53.01
CA ILE A 344 -106.43 3.64 -51.78
C ILE A 344 -106.24 2.30 -51.06
N GLU A 345 -107.27 1.45 -50.99
CA GLU A 345 -107.14 0.09 -50.44
C GLU A 345 -106.11 -0.73 -51.24
N LYS A 346 -106.15 -0.65 -52.57
CA LYS A 346 -105.19 -1.33 -53.46
C LYS A 346 -103.77 -0.77 -53.29
N ASP A 347 -103.61 0.54 -53.16
CA ASP A 347 -102.32 1.19 -52.96
C ASP A 347 -101.69 0.81 -51.61
N TYR A 348 -102.50 0.75 -50.54
CA TYR A 348 -102.05 0.26 -49.23
C TYR A 348 -101.58 -1.19 -49.30
N LEU A 349 -102.38 -2.09 -49.90
CA LEU A 349 -102.01 -3.51 -50.04
C LEU A 349 -100.74 -3.69 -50.87
N ASN A 350 -100.59 -2.95 -51.96
CA ASN A 350 -99.37 -2.97 -52.78
C ASN A 350 -98.16 -2.46 -52.00
N SER A 351 -98.32 -1.40 -51.20
CA SER A 351 -97.26 -0.86 -50.36
C SER A 351 -96.85 -1.87 -49.26
N SER A 352 -97.82 -2.54 -48.64
CA SER A 352 -97.59 -3.59 -47.64
C SER A 352 -96.79 -4.77 -48.22
N GLU A 353 -97.15 -5.25 -49.41
CA GLU A 353 -96.38 -6.30 -50.10
C GLU A 353 -94.98 -5.82 -50.49
N LYS A 354 -94.81 -4.54 -50.87
CA LYS A 354 -93.51 -3.96 -51.16
C LYS A 354 -92.61 -3.86 -49.93
N VAL A 355 -93.16 -3.52 -48.76
CA VAL A 355 -92.43 -3.52 -47.49
C VAL A 355 -91.94 -4.93 -47.17
N LYS A 356 -92.83 -5.93 -47.18
CA LYS A 356 -92.45 -7.34 -46.95
C LYS A 356 -91.36 -7.82 -47.90
N ALA A 357 -91.47 -7.49 -49.19
CA ALA A 357 -90.47 -7.87 -50.18
C ALA A 357 -89.10 -7.21 -49.92
N THR A 358 -89.09 -5.95 -49.48
CA THR A 358 -87.87 -5.18 -49.20
C THR A 358 -87.23 -5.61 -47.88
N GLU A 359 -88.03 -5.89 -46.84
CA GLU A 359 -87.58 -6.48 -45.58
C GLU A 359 -86.94 -7.85 -45.78
N ASN A 360 -87.55 -8.71 -46.61
CA ASN A 360 -86.98 -10.02 -46.93
C ASN A 360 -85.62 -9.89 -47.63
N ARG A 361 -85.48 -8.98 -48.60
CA ARG A 361 -84.20 -8.70 -49.27
C ARG A 361 -83.16 -8.16 -48.30
N LEU A 362 -83.57 -7.24 -47.42
CA LEU A 362 -82.70 -6.68 -46.38
C LEU A 362 -82.25 -7.75 -45.38
N ALA A 363 -83.13 -8.68 -44.99
CA ALA A 363 -82.80 -9.78 -44.10
C ALA A 363 -81.75 -10.71 -44.71
N ILE A 364 -81.89 -11.06 -46.00
CA ILE A 364 -80.90 -11.86 -46.74
C ILE A 364 -79.56 -11.12 -46.80
N ALA A 365 -79.56 -9.86 -47.22
CA ALA A 365 -78.35 -9.04 -47.31
C ALA A 365 -77.64 -8.89 -45.95
N LYS A 366 -78.37 -8.78 -44.84
CA LYS A 366 -77.81 -8.75 -43.47
C LYS A 366 -77.07 -10.05 -43.13
N VAL A 367 -77.64 -11.21 -43.47
CA VAL A 367 -77.00 -12.51 -43.23
C VAL A 367 -75.70 -12.63 -44.04
N ASP A 368 -75.74 -12.24 -45.30
CA ASP A 368 -74.56 -12.30 -46.18
C ASP A 368 -73.45 -11.34 -45.72
N TYR A 369 -73.80 -10.13 -45.28
CA TYR A 369 -72.85 -9.18 -44.71
C TYR A 369 -72.20 -9.74 -43.42
N LEU A 370 -72.99 -10.31 -42.51
CA LEU A 370 -72.45 -10.89 -41.27
C LEU A 370 -71.51 -12.07 -41.55
N ARG A 371 -71.83 -12.91 -42.53
CA ARG A 371 -70.96 -14.00 -42.98
C ARG A 371 -69.64 -13.45 -43.52
N LEU A 372 -69.70 -12.49 -44.43
CA LEU A 372 -68.51 -11.88 -45.04
C LEU A 372 -67.64 -11.15 -44.02
N SER A 373 -68.27 -10.44 -43.08
CA SER A 373 -67.57 -9.75 -41.98
C SER A 373 -66.81 -10.72 -41.07
N ARG A 374 -67.42 -11.86 -40.71
CA ARG A 374 -66.73 -12.92 -39.95
C ARG A 374 -65.53 -13.47 -40.72
N LEU A 375 -65.71 -13.70 -42.02
CA LEU A 375 -64.64 -14.20 -42.88
C LEU A 375 -63.46 -13.21 -42.95
N HIS A 376 -63.76 -11.93 -43.15
CA HIS A 376 -62.78 -10.85 -43.20
C HIS A 376 -62.04 -10.68 -41.86
N ASN A 377 -62.73 -10.70 -40.73
CA ASN A 377 -62.09 -10.54 -39.42
C ASN A 377 -61.09 -11.65 -39.13
N LYS A 378 -61.43 -12.90 -39.45
CA LYS A 378 -60.52 -14.04 -39.28
C LYS A 378 -59.34 -13.98 -40.25
N PHE A 379 -59.59 -13.58 -41.50
CA PHE A 379 -58.53 -13.30 -42.48
C PHE A 379 -57.55 -12.25 -41.95
N SER A 380 -58.05 -11.10 -41.50
CA SER A 380 -57.25 -9.98 -40.97
C SER A 380 -56.54 -10.32 -39.66
N GLN A 381 -57.01 -11.30 -38.89
CA GLN A 381 -56.26 -11.83 -37.74
C GLN A 381 -55.06 -12.64 -38.22
N LEU A 382 -55.27 -13.62 -39.10
CA LEU A 382 -54.21 -14.48 -39.64
C LEU A 382 -53.16 -13.66 -40.41
N GLN A 383 -53.60 -12.65 -41.17
CA GLN A 383 -52.71 -11.72 -41.87
C GLN A 383 -51.80 -10.95 -40.90
N ARG A 384 -52.34 -10.45 -39.78
CA ARG A 384 -51.53 -9.76 -38.76
C ARG A 384 -50.52 -10.68 -38.08
N ASP A 385 -50.89 -11.93 -37.86
CA ASP A 385 -49.97 -12.93 -37.29
C ASP A 385 -48.78 -13.17 -38.25
N VAL A 386 -49.06 -13.33 -39.55
CA VAL A 386 -48.04 -13.42 -40.61
C VAL A 386 -47.16 -12.17 -40.65
N ASP A 387 -47.76 -10.98 -40.69
CA ASP A 387 -47.01 -9.72 -40.77
C ASP A 387 -46.10 -9.51 -39.56
N THR A 388 -46.59 -9.84 -38.36
CA THR A 388 -45.82 -9.75 -37.11
C THR A 388 -44.63 -10.72 -37.12
N ASN A 389 -44.87 -11.98 -37.48
CA ASN A 389 -43.81 -12.99 -37.57
C ASN A 389 -42.77 -12.60 -38.64
N LYS A 390 -43.22 -12.05 -39.76
CA LYS A 390 -42.35 -11.57 -40.84
C LYS A 390 -41.52 -10.37 -40.42
N GLU A 391 -42.08 -9.42 -39.69
CA GLU A 391 -41.35 -8.27 -39.16
C GLU A 391 -40.30 -8.71 -38.13
N LEU A 392 -40.66 -9.59 -37.19
CA LEU A 392 -39.72 -10.16 -36.23
C LEU A 392 -38.60 -10.93 -36.92
N TYR A 393 -38.93 -11.80 -37.88
CA TYR A 393 -37.94 -12.53 -38.67
C TYR A 393 -36.98 -11.58 -39.41
N ASN A 394 -37.52 -10.55 -40.08
CA ASN A 394 -36.69 -9.56 -40.78
C ASN A 394 -35.79 -8.76 -39.84
N ASN A 395 -36.29 -8.35 -38.67
CA ASN A 395 -35.49 -7.63 -37.68
C ASN A 395 -34.31 -8.49 -37.17
N TYR A 396 -34.56 -9.77 -36.89
CA TYR A 396 -33.50 -10.70 -36.49
C TYR A 396 -32.54 -11.01 -37.64
N LEU A 397 -33.03 -11.10 -38.89
CA LEU A 397 -32.20 -11.32 -40.07
C LEU A 397 -31.28 -10.12 -40.33
N VAL A 398 -31.80 -8.90 -40.21
CA VAL A 398 -31.00 -7.67 -40.26
C VAL A 398 -29.95 -7.70 -39.15
N ARG A 399 -30.33 -8.10 -37.93
CA ARG A 399 -29.39 -8.17 -36.80
C ARG A 399 -28.30 -9.23 -36.98
N LEU A 400 -28.63 -10.38 -37.57
CA LEU A 400 -27.64 -11.40 -37.94
C LEU A 400 -26.70 -10.84 -39.01
N LYS A 401 -27.22 -10.24 -40.08
CA LYS A 401 -26.41 -9.62 -41.13
C LYS A 401 -25.54 -8.47 -40.62
N GLU A 402 -26.03 -7.65 -39.69
CA GLU A 402 -25.22 -6.65 -38.99
C GLU A 402 -24.11 -7.31 -38.18
N THR A 403 -24.40 -8.39 -37.45
CA THR A 403 -23.41 -9.10 -36.64
C THR A 403 -22.32 -9.73 -37.51
N ASP A 404 -22.70 -10.32 -38.65
CA ASP A 404 -21.78 -10.88 -39.63
C ASP A 404 -20.98 -9.80 -40.38
N ALA A 405 -21.64 -8.72 -40.83
CA ALA A 405 -21.00 -7.64 -41.60
C ALA A 405 -20.14 -6.72 -40.73
N MET A 406 -20.53 -6.44 -39.48
CA MET A 406 -19.76 -5.60 -38.54
C MET A 406 -18.59 -6.35 -37.88
N GLY A 407 -18.14 -7.46 -38.47
CA GLY A 407 -17.31 -8.54 -37.91
C GLY A 407 -16.09 -8.21 -37.05
N ASN A 408 -15.75 -6.95 -36.78
CA ASN A 408 -14.58 -6.53 -35.98
C ASN A 408 -14.82 -5.41 -34.93
N TYR A 409 -16.01 -4.81 -34.78
CA TYR A 409 -16.13 -3.51 -34.06
C TYR A 409 -16.85 -3.46 -32.69
N LYS A 410 -17.26 -4.59 -32.10
CA LYS A 410 -17.91 -4.61 -30.77
C LYS A 410 -17.18 -5.51 -29.77
N ALA A 411 -15.90 -5.27 -29.57
CA ALA A 411 -15.21 -5.76 -28.39
C ALA A 411 -15.57 -4.85 -27.21
N ASN A 412 -16.05 -5.40 -26.08
CA ASN A 412 -16.32 -4.62 -24.86
C ASN A 412 -15.07 -3.87 -24.37
N PHE A 413 -13.88 -4.40 -24.68
CA PHE A 413 -12.60 -3.75 -24.47
C PHE A 413 -11.80 -3.73 -25.78
N TYR A 414 -11.19 -2.60 -26.10
CA TYR A 414 -10.17 -2.56 -27.13
C TYR A 414 -8.80 -2.64 -26.48
N VAL A 415 -7.94 -3.48 -27.05
CA VAL A 415 -6.57 -3.65 -26.61
C VAL A 415 -5.65 -3.27 -27.76
N ARG A 416 -4.71 -2.36 -27.53
CA ARG A 416 -3.75 -1.93 -28.54
C ARG A 416 -2.36 -1.74 -27.93
N PHE A 417 -1.33 -2.12 -28.68
CA PHE A 417 0.04 -1.71 -28.37
C PHE A 417 0.22 -0.22 -28.63
N ILE A 418 0.53 0.54 -27.58
CA ILE A 418 0.99 1.93 -27.70
C ILE A 418 2.49 1.95 -27.94
N ASP A 419 3.22 1.17 -27.16
CA ASP A 419 4.67 1.05 -27.30
C ASP A 419 5.12 -0.39 -27.02
N LYS A 420 6.00 -0.90 -27.88
CA LYS A 420 6.60 -2.23 -27.71
C LYS A 420 7.87 -2.10 -26.88
N ALA A 421 8.16 -3.10 -26.07
CA ALA A 421 9.41 -3.15 -25.34
C ALA A 421 10.61 -3.11 -26.29
N ILE A 422 11.52 -2.19 -26.01
CA ILE A 422 12.85 -2.07 -26.64
C ILE A 422 13.90 -2.82 -25.80
N THR A 423 15.01 -3.20 -26.43
CA THR A 423 16.15 -3.80 -25.73
C THR A 423 16.79 -2.75 -24.79
N PRO A 424 16.78 -2.97 -23.47
CA PRO A 424 17.28 -1.97 -22.52
C PRO A 424 18.80 -1.78 -22.67
N PRO A 425 19.30 -0.54 -22.85
CA PRO A 425 20.72 -0.28 -23.04
C PRO A 425 21.52 -0.39 -21.73
N ASN A 426 20.87 -0.12 -20.59
CA ASN A 426 21.50 -0.06 -19.28
C ASN A 426 21.07 -1.23 -18.38
N LYS A 427 21.96 -1.60 -17.46
CA LYS A 427 21.69 -2.61 -16.42
C LYS A 427 20.72 -2.02 -15.40
N PHE A 428 19.67 -2.74 -15.06
CA PHE A 428 18.68 -2.34 -14.06
C PHE A 428 19.17 -2.61 -12.63
N ALA A 429 19.74 -3.78 -12.39
CA ALA A 429 20.28 -4.15 -11.08
C ALA A 429 21.45 -5.13 -11.20
N PRO A 430 22.31 -5.25 -10.16
CA PRO A 430 22.42 -4.35 -9.01
C PRO A 430 23.21 -3.07 -9.32
N ASN A 431 22.84 -1.95 -8.69
CA ASN A 431 23.63 -0.72 -8.71
C ASN A 431 24.88 -0.91 -7.83
N LYS A 432 25.95 -1.44 -8.43
CA LYS A 432 27.17 -1.85 -7.70
C LYS A 432 27.76 -0.71 -6.87
N ALA A 433 27.84 0.50 -7.43
CA ALA A 433 28.36 1.67 -6.73
C ALA A 433 27.52 2.04 -5.50
N LEU A 434 26.19 2.07 -5.63
CA LEU A 434 25.27 2.40 -4.54
C LEU A 434 25.38 1.39 -3.38
N MET A 435 25.43 0.09 -3.68
CA MET A 435 25.59 -0.94 -2.65
C MET A 435 26.92 -0.82 -1.89
N VAL A 436 28.02 -0.54 -2.59
CA VAL A 436 29.33 -0.33 -1.96
C VAL A 436 29.32 0.92 -1.07
N ILE A 437 28.78 2.04 -1.55
CA ILE A 437 28.67 3.29 -0.78
C ILE A 437 27.84 3.09 0.49
N ILE A 438 26.67 2.44 0.39
CA ILE A 438 25.83 2.15 1.55
C ILE A 438 26.57 1.24 2.54
N SER A 439 27.25 0.20 2.06
CA SER A 439 28.03 -0.69 2.93
C SER A 439 29.19 0.03 3.64
N PHE A 440 29.82 0.99 2.97
CA PHE A 440 30.87 1.81 3.54
C PHE A 440 30.34 2.71 4.66
N ILE A 441 29.24 3.43 4.41
CA ILE A 441 28.61 4.31 5.41
C ILE A 441 28.15 3.48 6.62
N LEU A 442 27.48 2.35 6.38
CA LEU A 442 26.95 1.52 7.45
C LEU A 442 28.06 0.88 8.29
N SER A 443 29.11 0.34 7.66
CA SER A 443 30.27 -0.20 8.38
C SER A 443 30.98 0.88 9.20
N PHE A 444 31.17 2.08 8.63
CA PHE A 444 31.78 3.20 9.35
C PHE A 444 31.00 3.60 10.59
N ALA A 445 29.66 3.70 10.48
CA ALA A 445 28.80 4.00 11.60
C ALA A 445 28.88 2.92 12.69
N ILE A 446 28.73 1.64 12.32
CA ILE A 446 28.75 0.52 13.28
C ILE A 446 30.10 0.42 14.01
N ILE A 447 31.22 0.49 13.29
CA ILE A 447 32.55 0.39 13.90
C ILE A 447 32.82 1.57 14.84
N SER A 448 32.38 2.78 14.45
CA SER A 448 32.49 3.97 15.30
C SER A 448 31.68 3.82 16.59
N ILE A 449 30.44 3.33 16.49
CA ILE A 449 29.59 3.04 17.66
C ILE A 449 30.23 2.00 18.57
N ILE A 450 30.76 0.89 18.03
CA ILE A 450 31.42 -0.15 18.82
C ILE A 450 32.62 0.42 19.59
N ILE A 451 33.41 1.30 18.96
CA ILE A 451 34.57 1.93 19.61
C ILE A 451 34.13 2.86 20.75
N ILE A 452 33.12 3.70 20.52
CA ILE A 452 32.56 4.59 21.54
C ILE A 452 32.00 3.75 22.69
N MET A 453 31.18 2.76 22.39
CA MET A 453 30.54 1.89 23.37
C MET A 453 31.57 1.16 24.23
N ARG A 454 32.63 0.62 23.61
CA ARG A 454 33.74 0.01 24.34
C ARG A 454 34.42 0.98 25.30
N GLU A 455 34.58 2.24 24.92
CA GLU A 455 35.19 3.27 25.78
C GLU A 455 34.28 3.67 26.94
N LEU A 456 32.96 3.75 26.70
CA LEU A 456 31.96 4.03 27.73
C LEU A 456 31.81 2.90 28.76
N LEU A 457 31.96 1.65 28.32
CA LEU A 457 31.91 0.47 29.20
C LEU A 457 33.18 0.27 30.04
N MET A 458 34.30 0.94 29.70
CA MET A 458 35.53 0.86 30.49
C MET A 458 35.46 1.78 31.72
N ASP A 459 35.22 1.21 32.90
CA ASP A 459 35.19 1.95 34.17
C ASP A 459 36.59 2.07 34.82
N THR A 460 37.50 2.77 34.16
CA THR A 460 38.86 3.07 34.65
C THR A 460 39.07 4.58 34.81
N LEU A 461 40.11 4.99 35.55
CA LEU A 461 40.44 6.41 35.78
C LEU A 461 41.25 7.02 34.61
N ASN A 462 40.67 7.01 33.40
CA ASN A 462 41.34 7.41 32.15
C ASN A 462 40.88 8.75 31.53
N SER A 463 39.87 9.41 32.10
CA SER A 463 39.30 10.69 31.61
C SER A 463 39.16 11.68 32.75
N ARG A 464 39.32 12.98 32.47
CA ARG A 464 39.18 14.08 33.44
C ARG A 464 37.85 14.01 34.18
N ARG A 465 36.74 13.81 33.47
CA ARG A 465 35.41 13.62 34.08
C ARG A 465 35.36 12.44 35.05
N LYS A 466 36.01 11.33 34.73
CA LYS A 466 36.08 10.16 35.63
C LYS A 466 36.94 10.42 36.87
N LEU A 467 37.94 11.31 36.76
CA LEU A 467 38.78 11.76 37.87
C LEU A 467 38.03 12.72 38.80
N GLU A 468 37.37 13.73 38.24
CA GLU A 468 36.58 14.71 38.99
C GLU A 468 35.44 14.04 39.78
N ASN A 469 34.85 12.99 39.21
CA ASN A 469 33.79 12.20 39.85
C ASN A 469 34.30 11.13 40.82
N PHE A 470 35.62 10.95 40.98
CA PHE A 470 36.18 9.96 41.90
C PHE A 470 36.47 10.65 43.25
N THR A 471 35.67 10.33 44.27
CA THR A 471 35.66 11.04 45.57
C THR A 471 36.29 10.23 46.71
N GLU A 472 36.73 9.00 46.46
CA GLU A 472 37.19 8.10 47.51
C GLU A 472 38.54 8.48 48.13
N ALA A 473 39.41 9.18 47.39
CA ALA A 473 40.68 9.74 47.84
C ALA A 473 41.18 10.84 46.88
N PRO A 474 41.97 11.82 47.35
CA PRO A 474 42.47 12.90 46.50
C PRO A 474 43.47 12.35 45.46
N ILE A 475 43.42 12.88 44.24
CA ILE A 475 44.39 12.55 43.18
C ILE A 475 45.56 13.53 43.27
N LEU A 476 46.75 13.02 43.61
CA LEU A 476 47.93 13.86 43.87
C LEU A 476 48.76 14.15 42.61
N ALA A 477 48.82 13.19 41.69
CA ALA A 477 49.55 13.33 40.44
C ALA A 477 49.05 12.34 39.37
N ILE A 478 49.24 12.74 38.12
CA ILE A 478 49.04 11.90 36.93
C ILE A 478 50.39 11.76 36.26
N LEU A 479 50.92 10.55 36.20
CA LEU A 479 52.21 10.23 35.62
C LEU A 479 52.03 9.66 34.21
N PRO A 480 52.82 10.12 33.23
CA PRO A 480 52.80 9.56 31.89
C PRO A 480 53.36 8.13 31.91
N LYS A 481 53.11 7.36 30.85
CA LYS A 481 53.77 6.06 30.69
C LYS A 481 55.28 6.27 30.54
N PHE A 482 56.05 5.74 31.48
CA PHE A 482 57.52 5.75 31.42
C PHE A 482 58.02 5.04 30.14
N GLN A 483 58.75 5.76 29.29
CA GLN A 483 59.33 5.21 28.07
C GLN A 483 60.81 4.89 28.29
N THR A 484 61.22 3.66 27.95
CA THR A 484 62.64 3.27 27.97
C THR A 484 63.14 3.18 26.54
N SER A 485 64.18 3.95 26.18
CA SER A 485 64.87 3.77 24.91
C SER A 485 65.74 2.51 24.97
N SER A 486 65.71 1.70 23.91
CA SER A 486 66.44 0.43 23.84
C SER A 486 67.95 0.62 23.75
N THR A 487 68.41 1.82 23.37
CA THR A 487 69.84 2.17 23.24
C THR A 487 70.49 2.57 24.57
N ASP A 488 69.72 3.02 25.57
CA ASP A 488 70.26 3.71 26.75
C ASP A 488 70.33 2.86 28.03
N LYS A 489 69.82 1.62 28.01
CA LYS A 489 69.86 0.69 29.16
C LYS A 489 71.27 0.36 29.68
N LYS A 490 72.32 0.66 28.90
CA LYS A 490 73.70 0.30 29.23
C LYS A 490 74.48 1.38 30.01
N ASN A 491 74.06 2.65 30.00
CA ASN A 491 74.94 3.75 30.48
C ASN A 491 74.44 4.54 31.70
N ASP A 492 73.16 4.45 32.09
CA ASP A 492 72.67 5.09 33.32
C ASP A 492 71.57 4.24 34.00
N PRO A 493 71.81 3.67 35.20
CA PRO A 493 70.76 2.98 35.98
C PRO A 493 69.60 3.90 36.36
N TYR A 494 69.77 5.21 36.15
CA TYR A 494 68.83 6.25 36.46
C TYR A 494 68.28 6.98 35.22
N TYR A 495 68.31 6.38 34.03
CA TYR A 495 67.76 6.99 32.81
C TYR A 495 66.41 7.69 33.04
N THR A 496 66.37 9.00 32.79
CA THR A 496 65.19 9.84 33.05
C THR A 496 64.45 10.15 31.76
N ASP A 497 63.28 9.55 31.57
CA ASP A 497 62.24 10.20 30.79
C ASP A 497 61.94 11.55 31.46
N ASN A 498 62.31 12.66 30.80
CA ASN A 498 62.17 14.01 31.34
C ASN A 498 60.72 14.32 31.73
N ARG A 499 59.75 13.80 30.98
CA ARG A 499 58.33 14.04 31.21
C ARG A 499 57.86 13.30 32.47
N PHE A 500 58.27 12.05 32.60
CA PHE A 500 57.99 11.26 33.81
C PHE A 500 58.67 11.85 35.05
N THR A 501 59.94 12.27 34.92
CA THR A 501 60.72 12.84 36.02
C THR A 501 60.10 14.14 36.52
N GLU A 502 59.64 15.01 35.62
CA GLU A 502 58.96 16.23 36.01
C GLU A 502 57.60 15.99 36.66
N ALA A 503 56.84 15.01 36.17
CA ALA A 503 55.59 14.59 36.79
C ALA A 503 55.83 14.04 38.21
N VAL A 504 56.95 13.33 38.44
CA VAL A 504 57.37 12.87 39.77
C VAL A 504 57.86 14.03 40.66
N ARG A 505 58.51 15.07 40.11
CA ARG A 505 58.81 16.31 40.87
C ARG A 505 57.54 17.04 41.29
N THR A 506 56.53 17.08 40.42
CA THR A 506 55.20 17.62 40.75
C THR A 506 54.57 16.82 41.89
N LEU A 507 54.62 15.48 41.82
CA LEU A 507 54.17 14.60 42.90
C LEU A 507 54.92 14.85 44.23
N ARG A 508 56.24 15.01 44.19
CA ARG A 508 57.06 15.37 45.36
C ARG A 508 56.57 16.68 45.99
N THR A 509 56.34 17.71 45.17
CA THR A 509 55.81 19.00 45.63
C THR A 509 54.43 18.85 46.26
N SER A 510 53.51 18.10 45.62
CA SER A 510 52.18 17.82 46.19
C SER A 510 52.29 17.16 47.57
N LEU A 511 53.19 16.19 47.75
CA LEU A 511 53.40 15.51 49.04
C LEU A 511 54.00 16.40 50.13
N LEU A 512 54.84 17.38 49.76
CA LEU A 512 55.37 18.35 50.71
C LEU A 512 54.30 19.33 51.21
N PHE A 513 53.31 19.66 50.37
CA PHE A 513 52.25 20.63 50.67
C PHE A 513 50.88 20.02 51.01
N SER A 514 50.75 18.68 51.01
CA SER A 514 49.48 17.99 51.26
C SER A 514 49.04 17.95 52.73
N GLY A 515 49.85 18.42 53.69
CA GLY A 515 49.56 18.35 55.12
C GLY A 515 49.62 19.71 55.83
N GLU A 516 48.76 19.94 56.82
CA GLU A 516 48.59 21.23 57.49
C GLU A 516 49.67 21.58 58.53
N SER A 517 50.59 20.66 58.88
CA SER A 517 51.53 20.91 59.99
C SER A 517 52.97 20.46 59.74
N LYS A 518 53.22 19.27 59.17
CA LYS A 518 54.57 18.80 58.77
C LYS A 518 54.51 17.78 57.62
N PRO A 519 55.49 17.77 56.69
CA PRO A 519 55.54 16.79 55.60
C PRO A 519 55.84 15.38 56.14
N ALA A 520 55.14 14.36 55.61
CA ALA A 520 55.18 12.98 56.12
C ALA A 520 56.53 12.28 55.93
N LYS A 521 57.26 12.02 57.00
CA LYS A 521 58.62 11.46 56.98
C LYS A 521 58.68 10.02 56.47
N VAL A 522 57.73 9.18 56.87
CA VAL A 522 57.66 7.78 56.44
C VAL A 522 56.47 7.58 55.50
N ILE A 523 56.76 7.24 54.25
CA ILE A 523 55.78 7.11 53.17
C ILE A 523 55.74 5.65 52.69
N ALA A 524 54.60 4.97 52.79
CA ALA A 524 54.40 3.70 52.11
C ALA A 524 53.86 3.92 50.69
N ILE A 525 54.33 3.15 49.73
CA ILE A 525 53.80 3.14 48.36
C ILE A 525 53.22 1.76 48.09
N THR A 526 51.93 1.72 47.77
CA THR A 526 51.21 0.50 47.42
C THR A 526 50.41 0.68 46.13
N SER A 527 49.73 -0.38 45.70
CA SER A 527 48.94 -0.41 44.47
C SER A 527 47.71 -1.32 44.65
N SER A 528 46.72 -1.21 43.78
CA SER A 528 45.56 -2.11 43.79
C SER A 528 45.95 -3.52 43.36
N VAL A 529 46.70 -3.63 42.27
CA VAL A 529 47.04 -4.90 41.61
C VAL A 529 48.50 -4.91 41.14
N PRO A 530 49.09 -6.08 40.84
CA PRO A 530 50.44 -6.14 40.28
C PRO A 530 50.56 -5.34 38.97
N ASN A 531 51.78 -4.87 38.68
CA ASN A 531 52.14 -4.17 37.43
C ASN A 531 51.49 -2.78 37.21
N GLU A 532 51.15 -2.04 38.27
CA GLU A 532 50.73 -0.63 38.18
C GLU A 532 51.90 0.38 38.21
N GLY A 533 53.13 -0.12 38.31
CA GLY A 533 54.36 0.69 38.32
C GLY A 533 54.78 1.22 39.69
N LYS A 534 54.29 0.62 40.78
CA LYS A 534 54.62 0.98 42.18
C LYS A 534 56.12 1.14 42.42
N SER A 535 56.94 0.20 41.94
CA SER A 535 58.39 0.17 42.15
C SER A 535 59.10 1.27 41.37
N THR A 536 58.64 1.55 40.15
CA THR A 536 59.14 2.66 39.32
C THR A 536 58.81 4.00 39.97
N VAL A 537 57.57 4.18 40.42
CA VAL A 537 57.16 5.40 41.15
C VAL A 537 57.94 5.54 42.44
N ALA A 538 58.13 4.47 43.21
CA ALA A 538 58.90 4.49 44.46
C ALA A 538 60.36 4.88 44.26
N LEU A 539 61.03 4.27 43.28
CA LEU A 539 62.42 4.57 42.96
C LEU A 539 62.60 6.02 42.48
N HIS A 540 61.78 6.48 41.54
CA HIS A 540 61.89 7.83 41.01
C HIS A 540 61.46 8.89 42.03
N LEU A 541 60.48 8.59 42.90
CA LEU A 541 60.09 9.49 43.98
C LEU A 541 61.20 9.61 45.04
N ALA A 542 61.82 8.48 45.42
CA ALA A 542 62.96 8.48 46.35
C ALA A 542 64.14 9.28 45.79
N ARG A 543 64.45 9.07 44.51
CA ARG A 543 65.45 9.86 43.80
C ARG A 543 65.10 11.35 43.77
N SER A 544 63.85 11.69 43.49
CA SER A 544 63.37 13.07 43.49
C SER A 544 63.59 13.71 44.87
N PHE A 545 63.19 13.07 45.97
CA PHE A 545 63.47 13.61 47.31
C PHE A 545 64.98 13.73 47.62
N SER A 546 65.81 12.81 47.12
CA SER A 546 67.26 12.79 47.38
C SER A 546 68.04 13.97 46.77
N GLU A 547 67.42 14.71 45.84
CA GLU A 547 67.94 15.99 45.34
C GLU A 547 68.01 17.06 46.46
N MET A 548 67.19 16.93 47.52
CA MET A 548 67.03 17.94 48.57
C MET A 548 67.40 17.42 49.97
N GLU A 549 67.05 16.17 50.30
CA GLU A 549 67.15 15.60 51.65
C GLU A 549 67.79 14.20 51.66
N LYS A 550 68.13 13.65 52.83
CA LYS A 550 68.65 12.27 52.93
C LYS A 550 67.51 11.26 52.90
N VAL A 551 67.50 10.37 51.91
CA VAL A 551 66.39 9.45 51.65
C VAL A 551 66.82 7.99 51.79
N LEU A 552 65.98 7.18 52.42
CA LEU A 552 66.07 5.72 52.40
C LEU A 552 64.88 5.12 51.64
N LEU A 553 65.14 4.38 50.57
CA LEU A 553 64.15 3.53 49.90
C LEU A 553 64.24 2.11 50.44
N ILE A 554 63.13 1.57 50.95
CA ILE A 554 63.02 0.21 51.46
C ILE A 554 62.09 -0.59 50.54
N GLU A 555 62.57 -1.66 49.94
CA GLU A 555 61.74 -2.62 49.23
C GLU A 555 61.18 -3.65 50.22
N ALA A 556 59.94 -3.45 50.66
CA ALA A 556 59.23 -4.39 51.53
C ALA A 556 58.35 -5.38 50.75
N ASP A 557 58.29 -5.28 49.42
CA ASP A 557 57.74 -6.34 48.56
C ASP A 557 58.75 -7.49 48.41
N MET A 558 58.77 -8.38 49.41
CA MET A 558 59.62 -9.56 49.40
C MET A 558 59.04 -10.70 48.54
N ARG A 559 57.83 -10.55 48.00
CA ARG A 559 57.15 -11.58 47.20
C ARG A 559 57.56 -11.48 45.73
N HIS A 560 57.55 -10.26 45.20
CA HIS A 560 57.95 -10.00 43.82
C HIS A 560 58.94 -8.83 43.77
N PRO A 561 60.17 -9.01 44.28
CA PRO A 561 61.14 -7.93 44.33
C PRO A 561 61.62 -7.53 42.94
N THR A 562 61.67 -6.22 42.69
CA THR A 562 62.03 -5.62 41.41
C THR A 562 63.13 -4.56 41.52
N VAL A 563 63.38 -3.97 42.69
CA VAL A 563 64.34 -2.87 42.86
C VAL A 563 65.77 -3.31 42.51
N ALA A 564 66.22 -4.46 43.02
CA ALA A 564 67.55 -5.00 42.69
C ALA A 564 67.71 -5.23 41.18
N ARG A 565 66.69 -5.78 40.53
CA ARG A 565 66.67 -5.99 39.06
C ARG A 565 66.69 -4.68 38.29
N ASN A 566 65.93 -3.68 38.74
CA ASN A 566 65.89 -2.35 38.10
C ASN A 566 67.24 -1.62 38.18
N MET A 567 68.04 -1.91 39.21
CA MET A 567 69.37 -1.34 39.41
C MET A 567 70.52 -2.21 38.86
N ASN A 568 70.23 -3.27 38.10
CA ASN A 568 71.22 -4.24 37.59
C ASN A 568 72.08 -4.89 38.69
N LEU A 569 71.48 -5.15 39.87
CA LEU A 569 72.12 -5.81 41.01
C LEU A 569 71.75 -7.31 41.08
N SER A 570 72.59 -8.10 41.75
CA SER A 570 72.32 -9.53 41.96
C SER A 570 71.02 -9.75 42.76
N PRO A 571 70.12 -10.64 42.30
CA PRO A 571 68.90 -11.00 43.03
C PRO A 571 69.15 -11.64 44.41
N HIS A 572 70.34 -12.20 44.64
CA HIS A 572 70.71 -12.87 45.89
C HIS A 572 71.41 -11.96 46.90
N ARG A 573 71.49 -10.65 46.62
CA ARG A 573 72.09 -9.70 47.54
C ARG A 573 71.31 -9.67 48.87
N PRO A 574 71.98 -9.64 50.03
CA PRO A 574 71.31 -9.50 51.31
C PRO A 574 70.57 -8.15 51.41
N GLY A 575 69.39 -8.18 52.04
CA GLY A 575 68.51 -7.01 52.15
C GLY A 575 67.68 -7.01 53.43
N LEU A 576 66.45 -6.49 53.34
CA LEU A 576 65.51 -6.33 54.45
C LEU A 576 65.22 -7.67 55.16
N SER A 577 64.95 -8.74 54.42
CA SER A 577 64.67 -10.06 55.00
C SER A 577 65.86 -10.59 55.82
N ASN A 578 67.07 -10.47 55.26
CA ASN A 578 68.32 -10.88 55.91
C ASN A 578 68.61 -10.06 57.18
N LEU A 579 68.34 -8.75 57.12
CA LEU A 579 68.53 -7.82 58.24
C LEU A 579 67.53 -8.07 59.39
N LEU A 580 66.29 -8.43 59.05
CA LEU A 580 65.29 -8.85 60.02
C LEU A 580 65.62 -10.23 60.62
N ALA A 581 66.17 -11.15 59.81
CA ALA A 581 66.64 -12.47 60.23
C ALA A 581 67.94 -12.45 61.05
N LYS A 582 68.63 -11.30 61.20
CA LYS A 582 69.97 -11.16 61.82
C LYS A 582 71.07 -11.98 61.13
N THR A 583 70.92 -12.29 59.84
CA THR A 583 71.93 -13.04 59.09
C THR A 583 73.08 -12.16 58.57
N HIS A 584 72.82 -10.87 58.41
CA HIS A 584 73.75 -9.89 57.85
C HIS A 584 73.68 -8.57 58.62
N GLN A 585 74.75 -7.78 58.55
CA GLN A 585 74.82 -6.46 59.16
C GLN A 585 74.21 -5.37 58.27
N ILE A 586 73.86 -4.23 58.87
CA ILE A 586 73.12 -3.15 58.18
C ILE A 586 73.91 -2.52 57.02
N ASN A 587 75.23 -2.41 57.17
CA ASN A 587 76.16 -1.91 56.15
C ASN A 587 76.30 -2.84 54.94
N GLU A 588 76.03 -4.14 55.10
CA GLU A 588 76.03 -5.12 54.02
C GLU A 588 74.72 -5.08 53.22
N CYS A 589 73.61 -4.76 53.88
CA CYS A 589 72.27 -4.74 53.28
C CYS A 589 71.92 -3.42 52.57
N ILE A 590 72.47 -2.28 53.00
CA ILE A 590 72.17 -0.96 52.43
C ILE A 590 73.10 -0.68 51.24
N ILE A 591 72.51 -0.24 50.13
CA ILE A 591 73.21 0.26 48.95
C ILE A 591 73.20 1.79 49.01
N ARG A 592 74.38 2.41 48.96
CA ARG A 592 74.49 3.87 48.95
C ARG A 592 74.73 4.35 47.53
N ASP A 593 73.94 5.32 47.07
CA ASP A 593 74.21 5.99 45.81
C ASP A 593 75.45 6.90 45.92
N LYS A 594 76.28 6.94 44.87
CA LYS A 594 77.52 7.73 44.87
C LYS A 594 77.28 9.22 44.61
N ASN A 595 76.21 9.55 43.90
CA ASN A 595 75.95 10.89 43.37
C ASN A 595 74.78 11.58 44.08
N LEU A 596 73.91 10.82 44.73
CA LEU A 596 72.70 11.29 45.39
C LEU A 596 72.70 10.94 46.88
N LYS A 597 71.95 11.70 47.67
CA LYS A 597 71.70 11.39 49.09
C LYS A 597 70.64 10.29 49.24
N LEU A 598 70.80 9.20 48.51
CA LEU A 598 69.85 8.10 48.41
C LEU A 598 70.50 6.78 48.85
N ASP A 599 69.95 6.20 49.90
CA ASP A 599 70.25 4.84 50.34
C ASP A 599 69.09 3.91 49.96
N ILE A 600 69.41 2.68 49.58
CA ILE A 600 68.43 1.70 49.11
C ILE A 600 68.63 0.39 49.87
N LEU A 601 67.58 -0.04 50.56
CA LEU A 601 67.48 -1.33 51.22
C LEU A 601 66.56 -2.24 50.38
N THR A 602 67.16 -3.10 49.56
CA THR A 602 66.42 -4.11 48.79
C THR A 602 65.73 -5.11 49.70
N SER A 603 64.77 -5.86 49.18
CA SER A 603 64.03 -6.91 49.93
C SER A 603 64.93 -8.00 50.49
N GLY A 604 66.01 -8.35 49.80
CA GLY A 604 66.89 -9.47 50.12
C GLY A 604 66.36 -10.80 49.59
N ILE A 605 66.84 -11.90 50.16
CA ILE A 605 66.38 -13.24 49.78
C ILE A 605 64.91 -13.40 50.25
N SER A 606 64.00 -13.68 49.31
CA SER A 606 62.58 -13.86 49.62
C SER A 606 62.36 -14.98 50.65
N PRO A 607 61.80 -14.67 51.83
CA PRO A 607 61.50 -15.68 52.84
C PRO A 607 60.25 -16.49 52.46
N ALA A 608 60.09 -17.70 53.02
CA ALA A 608 58.89 -18.52 52.80
C ALA A 608 57.60 -17.85 53.26
N ASN A 609 57.65 -17.00 54.30
CA ASN A 609 56.51 -16.23 54.79
C ASN A 609 56.88 -14.75 55.02
N PRO A 610 56.81 -13.89 53.98
CA PRO A 610 57.10 -12.46 54.08
C PRO A 610 56.30 -11.69 55.14
N LEU A 611 55.02 -12.03 55.30
CA LEU A 611 54.12 -11.34 56.23
C LEU A 611 54.61 -11.48 57.69
N ALA A 612 55.14 -12.65 58.05
CA ALA A 612 55.69 -12.90 59.37
C ALA A 612 56.86 -11.96 59.70
N PHE A 613 57.75 -11.72 58.73
CA PHE A 613 58.89 -10.80 58.86
C PHE A 613 58.43 -9.34 59.04
N LEU A 614 57.47 -8.91 58.24
CA LEU A 614 56.92 -7.54 58.30
C LEU A 614 56.09 -7.29 59.57
N SER A 615 55.54 -8.34 60.18
CA SER A 615 54.77 -8.26 61.43
C SER A 615 55.63 -8.28 62.69
N MET A 616 56.95 -8.51 62.58
CA MET A 616 57.84 -8.56 63.75
C MET A 616 57.95 -7.19 64.40
N LYS A 617 57.97 -7.13 65.74
CA LYS A 617 58.27 -5.90 66.51
C LYS A 617 59.58 -5.23 66.06
N ARG A 618 60.53 -6.04 65.60
CA ARG A 618 61.82 -5.60 65.05
C ARG A 618 61.66 -4.71 63.81
N PHE A 619 60.74 -5.02 62.90
CA PHE A 619 60.54 -4.21 61.71
C PHE A 619 60.10 -2.79 62.07
N ASN A 620 59.13 -2.66 62.99
CA ASN A 620 58.72 -1.35 63.53
C ASN A 620 59.89 -0.61 64.21
N MET A 621 60.66 -1.31 65.05
CA MET A 621 61.86 -0.72 65.69
C MET A 621 62.87 -0.22 64.65
N LEU A 622 63.08 -0.97 63.57
CA LEU A 622 64.01 -0.64 62.50
C LEU A 622 63.57 0.62 61.74
N ILE A 623 62.28 0.77 61.43
CA ILE A 623 61.75 2.01 60.83
C ILE A 623 61.97 3.21 61.75
N LYS A 624 61.73 3.06 63.07
CA LYS A 624 61.97 4.14 64.06
C LYS A 624 63.45 4.51 64.15
N VAL A 625 64.35 3.53 64.16
CA VAL A 625 65.80 3.77 64.19
C VAL A 625 66.24 4.49 62.92
N PHE A 626 65.80 4.05 61.74
CA PHE A 626 66.07 4.76 60.48
C PHE A 626 65.53 6.18 60.47
N GLY A 627 64.41 6.44 61.16
CA GLY A 627 63.85 7.76 61.34
C GLY A 627 64.80 8.75 62.02
N ASN A 628 65.86 8.30 62.70
CA ASN A 628 66.86 9.19 63.28
C ASN A 628 67.98 9.57 62.30
N PHE A 629 68.17 8.82 61.21
CA PHE A 629 69.29 8.98 60.27
C PHE A 629 68.90 9.54 58.91
N TYR A 630 67.65 9.31 58.50
CA TYR A 630 67.11 9.76 57.22
C TYR A 630 66.05 10.83 57.42
N ASP A 631 65.99 11.79 56.51
CA ASP A 631 64.96 12.83 56.49
C ASP A 631 63.65 12.28 55.89
N ARG A 632 63.77 11.33 54.95
CA ARG A 632 62.66 10.62 54.31
C ARG A 632 62.89 9.13 54.26
N ILE A 633 61.84 8.35 54.54
CA ILE A 633 61.83 6.91 54.35
C ILE A 633 60.67 6.57 53.40
N ILE A 634 60.98 5.95 52.27
CA ILE A 634 59.99 5.47 51.30
C ILE A 634 59.98 3.95 51.36
N ILE A 635 58.82 3.36 51.61
CA ILE A 635 58.65 1.92 51.73
C ILE A 635 57.78 1.42 50.57
N GLU A 636 58.38 0.71 49.62
CA GLU A 636 57.62 0.00 48.58
C GLU A 636 56.98 -1.25 49.18
N THR A 637 55.68 -1.43 48.95
CA THR A 637 54.90 -2.57 49.45
C THR A 637 54.26 -3.34 48.30
N PRO A 638 53.88 -4.62 48.49
CA PRO A 638 53.13 -5.36 47.49
C PRO A 638 51.71 -4.79 47.30
N PRO A 639 50.99 -5.17 46.23
CA PRO A 639 49.64 -4.68 45.99
C PRO A 639 48.64 -5.09 47.08
N VAL A 640 47.80 -4.17 47.51
CA VAL A 640 46.93 -4.33 48.69
C VAL A 640 45.83 -5.36 48.48
N ASN A 641 45.31 -5.51 47.25
CA ASN A 641 44.28 -6.53 46.97
C ASN A 641 44.89 -7.93 46.81
N ALA A 642 46.21 -8.04 46.65
CA ALA A 642 46.88 -9.33 46.48
C ALA A 642 47.22 -9.96 47.83
N VAL A 643 47.76 -9.17 48.78
CA VAL A 643 48.25 -9.65 50.07
C VAL A 643 48.13 -8.60 51.17
N SER A 644 48.06 -9.04 52.43
CA SER A 644 47.87 -8.16 53.60
C SER A 644 49.14 -7.39 54.03
N ASP A 645 50.30 -7.67 53.44
CA ASP A 645 51.58 -7.07 53.80
C ASP A 645 51.52 -5.52 53.80
N ALA A 646 50.90 -4.92 52.78
CA ALA A 646 50.74 -3.47 52.68
C ALA A 646 49.83 -2.87 53.77
N VAL A 647 48.82 -3.63 54.22
CA VAL A 647 47.90 -3.24 55.31
C VAL A 647 48.61 -3.25 56.67
N ILE A 648 49.61 -4.13 56.86
CA ILE A 648 50.44 -4.12 58.08
C ILE A 648 51.40 -2.94 58.05
N ILE A 649 52.11 -2.73 56.93
CA ILE A 649 53.05 -1.63 56.78
C ILE A 649 52.34 -0.27 56.90
N SER A 650 51.10 -0.15 56.41
CA SER A 650 50.35 1.11 56.48
C SER A 650 50.09 1.61 57.91
N LYS A 651 50.18 0.75 58.92
CA LYS A 651 50.07 1.14 60.34
C LYS A 651 51.37 1.70 60.93
N LEU A 652 52.48 1.56 60.22
CA LEU A 652 53.83 1.95 60.67
C LEU A 652 54.34 3.22 59.97
N VAL A 653 53.52 3.82 59.10
CA VAL A 653 53.89 4.97 58.26
C VAL A 653 52.99 6.17 58.56
N GLU A 654 53.46 7.36 58.18
CA GLU A 654 52.73 8.61 58.36
C GLU A 654 51.80 8.91 57.18
N THR A 655 52.12 8.38 55.99
CA THR A 655 51.23 8.47 54.83
C THR A 655 51.37 7.28 53.89
N VAL A 656 50.29 6.93 53.21
CA VAL A 656 50.22 5.89 52.17
C VAL A 656 49.88 6.53 50.83
N LEU A 657 50.76 6.34 49.86
CA LEU A 657 50.58 6.71 48.48
C LEU A 657 50.05 5.52 47.68
N TYR A 658 48.93 5.72 47.00
CA TYR A 658 48.21 4.65 46.32
C TYR A 658 48.34 4.75 44.80
N VAL A 659 49.18 3.89 44.20
CA VAL A 659 49.46 3.94 42.76
C VAL A 659 48.46 3.09 41.98
N VAL A 660 47.85 3.66 40.94
CA VAL A 660 46.88 2.98 40.08
C VAL A 660 47.23 3.12 38.60
N HIS A 661 46.93 2.11 37.79
CA HIS A 661 47.10 2.21 36.34
C HIS A 661 45.86 2.85 35.66
N GLY A 662 46.01 4.05 35.09
CA GLY A 662 44.88 4.85 34.59
C GLY A 662 44.00 4.18 33.53
N GLU A 663 44.60 3.38 32.63
CA GLU A 663 43.87 2.72 31.54
C GLU A 663 43.40 1.27 31.83
N LYS A 664 43.88 0.65 32.91
CA LYS A 664 43.66 -0.80 33.14
C LYS A 664 42.92 -1.10 34.42
N THR A 665 43.19 -0.34 35.48
CA THR A 665 42.66 -0.65 36.80
C THR A 665 41.25 -0.14 36.89
N LYS A 666 40.32 -1.07 37.15
CA LYS A 666 38.91 -0.75 37.28
C LYS A 666 38.67 0.01 38.58
N ARG A 667 37.73 0.95 38.58
CA ARG A 667 37.33 1.72 39.76
C ARG A 667 37.04 0.82 40.96
N GLU A 668 36.32 -0.28 40.75
CA GLU A 668 36.03 -1.27 41.80
C GLU A 668 37.27 -1.82 42.52
N GLN A 669 38.36 -2.11 41.78
CA GLN A 669 39.61 -2.62 42.35
C GLN A 669 40.32 -1.54 43.18
N ILE A 670 40.24 -0.29 42.74
CA ILE A 670 40.77 0.87 43.45
C ILE A 670 39.99 1.07 44.75
N THR A 671 38.67 1.13 44.67
CA THR A 671 37.78 1.33 45.83
C THR A 671 37.91 0.19 46.85
N THR A 672 38.09 -1.05 46.40
CA THR A 672 38.30 -2.21 47.28
C THR A 672 39.61 -2.09 48.06
N GLY A 673 40.71 -1.75 47.40
CA GLY A 673 42.00 -1.61 48.08
C GLY A 673 42.06 -0.42 49.03
N LEU A 674 41.46 0.71 48.63
CA LEU A 674 41.28 1.86 49.53
C LEU A 674 40.42 1.49 50.74
N ARG A 675 39.37 0.67 50.58
CA ARG A 675 38.53 0.20 51.68
C ARG A 675 39.32 -0.64 52.68
N MET A 676 40.19 -1.55 52.22
CA MET A 676 41.06 -2.35 53.10
C MET A 676 42.02 -1.47 53.92
N LEU A 677 42.58 -0.42 53.32
CA LEU A 677 43.42 0.56 54.01
C LEU A 677 42.61 1.40 55.01
N LYS A 678 41.42 1.86 54.63
CA LYS A 678 40.51 2.62 55.51
C LYS A 678 40.06 1.81 56.73
N GLN A 679 39.80 0.51 56.56
CA GLN A 679 39.39 -0.39 57.66
C GLN A 679 40.42 -0.45 58.80
N VAL A 680 41.70 -0.23 58.49
CA VAL A 680 42.78 -0.20 59.49
C VAL A 680 43.21 1.21 59.89
N ASN A 681 42.42 2.23 59.51
CA ASN A 681 42.73 3.64 59.71
C ASN A 681 44.10 4.04 59.13
N ALA A 682 44.48 3.48 57.98
CA ALA A 682 45.72 3.88 57.30
C ALA A 682 45.64 5.36 56.85
N PRO A 683 46.72 6.13 56.99
CA PRO A 683 46.75 7.53 56.57
C PRO A 683 46.93 7.64 55.05
N ILE A 684 45.85 7.52 54.28
CA ILE A 684 45.91 7.58 52.81
C ILE A 684 46.16 9.02 52.36
N GLY A 685 47.36 9.31 51.86
CA GLY A 685 47.74 10.65 51.37
C GLY A 685 47.11 10.98 50.02
N GLY A 686 46.88 9.97 49.18
CA GLY A 686 46.16 10.12 47.92
C GLY A 686 46.59 9.15 46.84
N ILE A 687 46.03 9.32 45.65
CA ILE A 687 46.19 8.44 44.50
C ILE A 687 47.15 9.03 43.48
N VAL A 688 48.01 8.18 42.93
CA VAL A 688 48.87 8.49 41.79
C VAL A 688 48.43 7.67 40.60
N ILE A 689 47.99 8.35 39.54
CA ILE A 689 47.53 7.70 38.33
C ILE A 689 48.73 7.54 37.40
N ASN A 690 49.24 6.33 37.32
CA ASN A 690 50.37 5.99 36.47
C ASN A 690 49.88 5.46 35.10
N HIS A 691 50.77 5.48 34.11
CA HIS A 691 50.49 5.05 32.73
C HIS A 691 49.34 5.82 32.06
N SER A 692 49.18 7.11 32.35
CA SER A 692 48.20 7.94 31.67
C SER A 692 48.70 8.35 30.28
N GLN A 693 47.91 8.10 29.23
CA GLN A 693 48.20 8.55 27.86
C GLN A 693 47.19 9.59 27.33
N ASN A 694 46.00 9.65 27.93
CA ASN A 694 44.85 10.38 27.39
C ASN A 694 44.54 11.70 28.11
N ILE A 695 45.19 11.98 29.23
CA ILE A 695 44.95 13.22 29.97
C ILE A 695 45.89 14.28 29.41
N ASP A 696 45.31 15.27 28.71
CA ASP A 696 45.87 16.37 27.90
C ASP A 696 46.86 17.32 28.63
N SER A 697 47.66 16.81 29.56
CA SER A 697 48.86 17.44 30.11
C SER A 697 50.00 17.47 29.08
N ASP A 698 49.91 16.61 28.07
CA ASP A 698 50.89 16.41 27.01
C ASP A 698 51.08 17.61 26.07
N LYS A 699 50.03 18.38 25.76
CA LYS A 699 50.15 19.50 24.81
C LYS A 699 50.83 20.73 25.39
N TYR A 700 50.65 21.00 26.69
CA TYR A 700 51.24 22.16 27.36
C TYR A 700 52.65 21.87 27.89
N GLN A 701 52.90 20.68 28.46
CA GLN A 701 54.24 20.33 28.97
C GLN A 701 55.26 20.10 27.85
N ASN A 702 54.89 19.45 26.73
CA ASN A 702 55.84 19.23 25.63
C ASN A 702 56.31 20.53 24.95
N LYS A 703 55.49 21.59 24.95
CA LYS A 703 55.86 22.88 24.38
C LYS A 703 56.87 23.64 25.25
N TYR A 704 56.77 23.50 26.58
CA TYR A 704 57.63 24.18 27.55
C TYR A 704 59.03 23.55 27.70
N TYR A 705 59.15 22.23 27.59
CA TYR A 705 60.43 21.52 27.81
C TYR A 705 61.28 21.35 26.55
N ASN A 706 60.70 21.35 25.35
CA ASN A 706 61.46 21.23 24.10
C ASN A 706 62.23 22.51 23.72
N GLU A 707 61.92 23.67 24.31
CA GLU A 707 62.57 24.96 23.98
C GLU A 707 63.78 25.32 24.88
N ARG A 708 64.10 24.55 25.94
CA ARG A 708 65.05 24.98 27.00
C ARG A 708 66.34 24.17 27.16
N THR A 709 66.83 23.49 26.12
CA THR A 709 68.04 22.64 26.27
C THR A 709 69.39 23.37 26.31
N ASN A 710 69.45 24.71 26.13
CA ASN A 710 70.75 25.38 25.91
C ASN A 710 71.22 26.40 26.98
N ASN A 711 70.55 26.59 28.12
CA ASN A 711 71.08 27.44 29.21
C ASN A 711 70.54 27.01 30.58
N ILE A 712 71.28 26.14 31.27
CA ILE A 712 70.96 25.71 32.64
C ILE A 712 72.17 25.91 33.55
N VAL A 713 72.03 26.76 34.56
CA VAL A 713 72.99 26.88 35.66
C VAL A 713 72.80 25.66 36.57
N LYS A 714 73.80 24.78 36.64
CA LYS A 714 73.81 23.65 37.58
C LYS A 714 74.25 24.16 38.95
N LEU A 715 73.52 23.78 40.01
CA LEU A 715 74.00 24.01 41.37
C LEU A 715 75.35 23.29 41.56
N PRO A 716 76.33 23.90 42.24
CA PRO A 716 77.64 23.29 42.44
C PRO A 716 77.49 22.02 43.28
N VAL A 717 77.79 20.87 42.67
CA VAL A 717 77.94 19.61 43.39
C VAL A 717 79.25 19.74 44.18
N ARG A 718 79.15 19.83 45.50
CA ARG A 718 80.32 19.90 46.38
C ARG A 718 80.98 18.52 46.38
N ASN A 719 82.05 18.36 45.60
CA ASN A 719 82.95 17.22 45.73
C ASN A 719 83.50 17.23 47.16
N GLN A 720 83.08 16.28 47.98
CA GLN A 720 83.78 15.98 49.22
C GLN A 720 84.97 15.09 48.85
N GLY A 721 86.17 15.61 49.07
CA GLY A 721 87.39 14.80 49.15
C GLY A 721 87.47 14.04 50.46
#